data_AF-A0A327T7C0-F1
#
_entry.id   AF-A0A327T7C0-F1
#
_cell.length_a   1.000
_cell.length_b   1.000
_cell.length_c   1.000
_cell.angle_alpha   90.00
_cell.angle_beta   90.00
_cell.angle_gamma   90.00
#
_symmetry.space_group_name_H-M   'P 1'
#
loop_
_entity.id
_entity.type
_entity.pdbx_description
1 polymer ?
#
loop_
_entity_poly.entity_id
_entity_poly.type
_entity_poly.pdbx_seq_one_letter_code
_entity_poly.pdbx_strand_id
1 'polypeptide(L)'
;MLIRSLRRSAPRHRVADPPRRRVRTSAAAGAALLLALTVPALPAQPAAAVADRQGSAGCAGAGAADYRWQPLRIGGGGQRWTVEGNNDYRTGPERLAVDPADARTVYFGTRTQGLYASTDAARHWTQVAPARLPAGTGGVGVVSVLFDPSGGTLHGRTRGIWATVAGAGVYHSTDAGGSWQLAYPESVRTPTDAKIAEDGTLLVAFAPGGGAASSIRRFTAAEPAGHDLTAPLAQGGSWFVAVEPGDSGKLLAADDAVRAGHLFRSADGGASWQPLGLTLDYPDAAWPQDTTESGWLSTGTLVFDPTAPGRVWFPQGVGVWRADDAFAAEPVLHWQFVSAGIEEMVTYDLVAPPGGDPISAVADRNGFRHTDPGAYPAAPILTDQFSAGTSLAYAGLNPRYVVAVSSDTRAQYAPLDANWTSDPASGYSTDGGATWTRFGGQKSDITRRYGGNIAVSADASSIVWMPTVPADYAADPANAGRPAEQARPLNVPYVSRDDGRTWTAATGVDPGPGIHDMIWWGAKRALDADQAAPGTFYLATTRGDGEFFRSTDGGATWTRATGTPPPTAGTDAHVFGQVHAVPGRAGNVWESTAQGGLWYTLDGGGSWTKAAGVQEARAFGFGRAATPDGYPTVFAYARVGGVWGVWSSTDRGATWTLTARYPACYYTGVNVVTGDLDAAGRVYVGFTGNGFVQGDPARPRR
;
A
#
# COMPACT_ATOMS: atom_id res chain seq x y z
N MET A 1 -20.20 49.44 -4.97
CA MET A 1 -19.60 50.79 -5.06
C MET A 1 -19.31 51.26 -3.63
N LEU A 2 -18.11 50.99 -3.11
CA LEU A 2 -17.60 51.64 -1.88
C LEU A 2 -16.07 51.49 -1.86
N ILE A 3 -15.39 52.60 -1.64
CA ILE A 3 -13.93 52.79 -1.63
C ILE A 3 -13.55 53.36 -0.24
N ARG A 4 -12.28 53.12 0.18
CA ARG A 4 -11.47 53.63 1.33
C ARG A 4 -11.40 52.69 2.53
N SER A 5 -10.28 51.99 2.78
CA SER A 5 -8.90 52.40 3.17
C SER A 5 -8.72 52.60 4.68
N LEU A 6 -7.78 51.86 5.30
CA LEU A 6 -6.54 52.40 5.89
C LEU A 6 -5.75 51.32 6.67
N ARG A 7 -4.43 51.30 6.42
CA ARG A 7 -3.40 50.63 7.21
C ARG A 7 -3.25 51.30 8.59
N ARG A 8 -2.86 50.54 9.63
CA ARG A 8 -1.81 50.91 10.60
C ARG A 8 -1.35 49.72 11.45
N SER A 9 -0.13 49.87 11.91
CA SER A 9 0.89 48.92 12.38
C SER A 9 0.99 48.75 13.91
N ALA A 10 1.76 47.71 14.32
CA ALA A 10 2.54 47.51 15.58
C ALA A 10 1.98 46.46 16.58
N PRO A 11 2.77 45.91 17.53
CA PRO A 11 4.21 45.57 17.56
C PRO A 11 4.53 44.14 18.10
N ARG A 12 5.82 43.78 18.07
CA ARG A 12 6.43 42.58 18.71
C ARG A 12 6.37 42.64 20.23
N HIS A 13 6.07 41.52 20.89
CA HIS A 13 6.40 41.27 22.30
C HIS A 13 7.17 39.95 22.48
N ARG A 14 8.32 40.06 23.16
CA ARG A 14 9.11 38.96 23.72
C ARG A 14 8.34 38.32 24.87
N VAL A 15 8.39 36.99 24.98
CA VAL A 15 8.02 36.25 26.19
C VAL A 15 9.23 35.47 26.68
N ALA A 16 9.46 35.54 27.99
CA ALA A 16 10.61 35.06 28.72
C ALA A 16 10.46 33.59 29.15
N ASP A 17 11.60 32.90 29.29
CA ASP A 17 11.73 31.56 29.85
C ASP A 17 11.33 31.49 31.34
N PRO A 18 10.74 30.36 31.81
CA PRO A 18 10.65 30.03 33.22
C PRO A 18 11.76 29.06 33.70
N PRO A 19 12.02 28.97 35.02
CA PRO A 19 13.32 28.61 35.56
C PRO A 19 13.51 27.10 35.84
N ARG A 20 14.77 26.67 35.68
CA ARG A 20 15.29 25.35 36.08
C ARG A 20 15.25 25.19 37.62
N ARG A 21 14.64 24.10 38.11
CA ARG A 21 14.89 23.57 39.46
C ARG A 21 15.54 22.18 39.36
N ARG A 22 16.73 22.06 39.97
CA ARG A 22 17.39 20.79 40.28
C ARG A 22 16.71 20.15 41.49
N VAL A 23 16.38 18.87 41.40
CA VAL A 23 16.16 18.01 42.58
C VAL A 23 16.94 16.71 42.41
N ARG A 24 17.51 16.28 43.54
CA ARG A 24 18.52 15.24 43.75
C ARG A 24 17.96 13.83 43.54
N THR A 25 18.83 12.96 43.05
CA THR A 25 18.68 11.50 43.02
C THR A 25 18.88 10.93 44.44
N SER A 26 17.94 10.09 44.89
CA SER A 26 18.17 9.14 45.97
C SER A 26 17.63 7.78 45.53
N ALA A 27 18.55 6.83 45.32
CA ALA A 27 18.25 5.43 45.14
C ALA A 27 17.76 4.84 46.47
N ALA A 28 16.65 4.12 46.42
CA ALA A 28 16.24 3.20 47.47
C ALA A 28 15.81 1.89 46.80
N ALA A 29 16.59 0.85 47.04
CA ALA A 29 16.28 -0.52 46.72
C ALA A 29 15.12 -1.00 47.59
N GLY A 30 14.12 -1.62 46.96
CA GLY A 30 13.02 -2.30 47.63
C GLY A 30 12.70 -3.58 46.88
N ALA A 31 13.23 -4.69 47.38
CA ALA A 31 12.91 -6.03 46.91
C ALA A 31 11.44 -6.34 47.22
N ALA A 32 10.67 -6.77 46.22
CA ALA A 32 9.35 -7.36 46.39
C ALA A 32 9.35 -8.79 45.83
N LEU A 33 9.03 -9.70 46.74
CA LEU A 33 8.98 -11.14 46.68
C LEU A 33 7.99 -11.63 45.59
N LEU A 34 8.47 -12.40 44.60
CA LEU A 34 7.60 -13.17 43.70
C LEU A 34 6.98 -14.35 44.48
N LEU A 35 5.69 -14.27 44.77
CA LEU A 35 4.89 -15.46 45.07
C LEU A 35 4.33 -16.01 43.75
N ALA A 36 4.91 -17.12 43.30
CA ALA A 36 4.37 -17.92 42.22
C ALA A 36 3.10 -18.63 42.71
N LEU A 37 1.93 -18.13 42.28
CA LEU A 37 0.69 -18.89 42.31
C LEU A 37 0.48 -19.51 40.93
N THR A 38 0.71 -20.80 40.84
CA THR A 38 0.35 -21.65 39.70
C THR A 38 -1.17 -21.70 39.57
N VAL A 39 -1.72 -21.02 38.57
CA VAL A 39 -3.11 -21.21 38.11
C VAL A 39 -3.05 -22.18 36.92
N PRO A 40 -3.88 -23.24 36.90
CA PRO A 40 -3.86 -24.21 35.80
C PRO A 40 -4.31 -23.52 34.51
N ALA A 41 -3.49 -23.64 33.46
CA ALA A 41 -3.83 -23.21 32.12
C ALA A 41 -5.12 -23.95 31.67
N LEU A 42 -6.20 -23.19 31.46
CA LEU A 42 -7.32 -23.63 30.65
C LEU A 42 -6.84 -23.79 29.20
N PRO A 43 -7.33 -24.81 28.47
CA PRO A 43 -6.79 -25.12 27.16
C PRO A 43 -7.09 -23.97 26.19
N ALA A 44 -6.05 -23.39 25.62
CA ALA A 44 -6.16 -22.48 24.49
C ALA A 44 -6.99 -23.16 23.39
N GLN A 45 -8.15 -22.58 23.08
CA GLN A 45 -8.90 -22.98 21.90
C GLN A 45 -8.05 -22.66 20.66
N PRO A 46 -7.84 -23.61 19.74
CA PRO A 46 -7.08 -23.32 18.54
C PRO A 46 -7.96 -22.50 17.60
N ALA A 47 -7.63 -21.23 17.41
CA ALA A 47 -8.01 -20.50 16.20
C ALA A 47 -7.31 -21.19 15.01
N ALA A 48 -7.95 -22.22 14.48
CA ALA A 48 -7.47 -23.00 13.34
C ALA A 48 -8.13 -22.49 12.07
N ALA A 49 -7.63 -21.37 11.52
CA ALA A 49 -7.57 -21.27 10.07
C ALA A 49 -6.41 -22.17 9.65
N VAL A 50 -6.73 -23.39 9.19
CA VAL A 50 -5.71 -24.32 8.68
C VAL A 50 -5.24 -23.79 7.32
N ALA A 51 -4.26 -22.89 7.35
CA ALA A 51 -3.20 -22.93 6.36
C ALA A 51 -2.38 -24.18 6.67
N ASP A 52 -2.19 -25.02 5.66
CA ASP A 52 -1.48 -26.29 5.74
C ASP A 52 -0.19 -26.18 6.57
N ARG A 53 -0.18 -26.77 7.78
CA ARG A 53 1.04 -26.96 8.57
C ARG A 53 1.86 -28.07 7.92
N GLN A 54 2.66 -27.73 6.92
CA GLN A 54 3.87 -28.49 6.64
C GLN A 54 4.97 -28.04 7.61
N GLY A 55 5.23 -28.87 8.61
CA GLY A 55 6.41 -28.72 9.45
C GLY A 55 7.68 -28.74 8.62
N SER A 56 8.56 -27.77 8.84
CA SER A 56 9.99 -27.79 8.47
C SER A 56 10.40 -28.02 7.00
N ALA A 57 9.49 -27.97 6.03
CA ALA A 57 9.85 -27.94 4.60
C ALA A 57 9.74 -26.49 4.07
N GLY A 58 10.86 -25.77 4.03
CA GLY A 58 10.91 -24.36 3.65
C GLY A 58 10.26 -24.08 2.29
N CYS A 59 9.21 -23.24 2.29
CA CYS A 59 8.60 -22.50 1.16
C CYS A 59 8.55 -23.20 -0.22
N ALA A 60 8.49 -24.54 -0.26
CA ALA A 60 8.59 -25.33 -1.48
C ALA A 60 7.23 -25.68 -2.12
N GLY A 61 6.12 -25.33 -1.48
CA GLY A 61 4.77 -25.77 -1.87
C GLY A 61 4.02 -24.87 -2.87
N ALA A 62 4.45 -23.63 -3.09
CA ALA A 62 3.81 -22.76 -4.08
C ALA A 62 4.39 -23.01 -5.47
N GLY A 63 3.69 -23.82 -6.28
CA GLY A 63 4.02 -24.02 -7.69
C GLY A 63 4.08 -22.67 -8.42
N ALA A 64 5.23 -22.39 -9.01
CA ALA A 64 5.65 -21.12 -9.62
C ALA A 64 4.95 -20.75 -10.95
N ALA A 65 3.67 -21.12 -11.12
CA ALA A 65 3.03 -21.18 -12.43
C ALA A 65 2.12 -20.00 -12.80
N ASP A 66 1.77 -19.07 -11.92
CA ASP A 66 0.91 -17.94 -12.34
C ASP A 66 0.97 -16.76 -11.34
N TYR A 67 1.76 -15.73 -11.66
CA TYR A 67 1.76 -14.42 -10.98
C TYR A 67 0.62 -13.50 -11.44
N ARG A 68 -0.33 -14.03 -12.22
CA ARG A 68 -1.61 -13.35 -12.48
C ARG A 68 -2.38 -13.31 -11.17
N TRP A 69 -3.18 -12.27 -10.95
CA TRP A 69 -4.15 -12.18 -9.86
C TRP A 69 -4.77 -13.56 -9.59
N GLN A 70 -4.26 -14.25 -8.57
CA GLN A 70 -4.76 -15.56 -8.22
C GLN A 70 -6.07 -15.30 -7.49
N PRO A 71 -7.19 -15.88 -7.95
CA PRO A 71 -8.41 -15.85 -7.16
C PRO A 71 -8.13 -16.36 -5.75
N LEU A 72 -8.70 -15.71 -4.75
CA LEU A 72 -8.69 -16.18 -3.38
C LEU A 72 -9.19 -17.62 -3.36
N ARG A 73 -8.34 -18.52 -2.84
CA ARG A 73 -8.67 -19.91 -2.60
C ARG A 73 -8.92 -20.10 -1.12
N ILE A 74 -10.18 -20.39 -0.78
CA ILE A 74 -10.54 -20.77 0.58
C ILE A 74 -10.75 -22.28 0.58
N GLY A 75 -9.72 -23.01 1.04
CA GLY A 75 -9.69 -24.47 1.17
C GLY A 75 -9.36 -25.27 -0.10
N GLY A 76 -9.60 -26.59 -0.04
CA GLY A 76 -9.00 -27.58 -0.94
C GLY A 76 -9.67 -27.81 -2.30
N GLY A 77 -10.97 -27.54 -2.47
CA GLY A 77 -11.79 -28.09 -3.57
C GLY A 77 -11.87 -27.28 -4.85
N GLY A 78 -10.91 -26.39 -5.13
CA GLY A 78 -10.78 -25.74 -6.44
C GLY A 78 -11.76 -24.59 -6.74
N GLN A 79 -12.76 -24.33 -5.90
CA GLN A 79 -13.57 -23.11 -5.98
C GLN A 79 -12.68 -21.86 -5.79
N ARG A 80 -12.93 -20.83 -6.60
CA ARG A 80 -12.07 -19.65 -6.74
C ARG A 80 -12.93 -18.40 -6.83
N TRP A 81 -12.60 -17.39 -6.03
CA TRP A 81 -13.24 -16.07 -6.10
C TRP A 81 -12.21 -15.00 -6.34
N THR A 82 -12.46 -14.09 -7.27
CA THR A 82 -11.58 -12.94 -7.45
C THR A 82 -11.86 -11.93 -6.34
N VAL A 83 -10.85 -11.69 -5.51
CA VAL A 83 -10.82 -10.63 -4.50
C VAL A 83 -9.59 -9.81 -4.78
N GLU A 84 -9.74 -8.50 -4.82
CA GLU A 84 -8.65 -7.55 -5.07
C GLU A 84 -8.60 -6.60 -3.86
N GLY A 85 -7.38 -6.33 -3.40
CA GLY A 85 -7.10 -5.67 -2.12
C GLY A 85 -7.47 -4.18 -2.11
N ASN A 86 -7.65 -3.56 -3.27
CA ASN A 86 -8.01 -2.17 -3.45
C ASN A 86 -9.43 -1.95 -4.01
N ASN A 87 -10.25 -3.01 -4.09
CA ASN A 87 -11.60 -2.94 -4.67
C ASN A 87 -12.50 -2.09 -3.77
N ASP A 88 -13.53 -1.48 -4.37
CA ASP A 88 -14.56 -0.76 -3.64
C ASP A 88 -15.21 -1.66 -2.56
N TYR A 89 -15.68 -1.06 -1.47
CA TYR A 89 -16.38 -1.78 -0.38
C TYR A 89 -15.56 -2.87 0.33
N ARG A 90 -14.22 -2.79 0.27
CA ARG A 90 -13.32 -3.69 1.03
C ARG A 90 -13.28 -3.40 2.53
N THR A 91 -13.63 -2.17 2.92
CA THR A 91 -13.64 -1.68 4.32
C THR A 91 -14.82 -2.22 5.13
N GLY A 92 -15.72 -2.97 4.47
CA GLY A 92 -16.91 -3.54 5.08
C GLY A 92 -16.61 -4.68 6.06
N PRO A 93 -17.66 -5.21 6.70
CA PRO A 93 -17.57 -6.24 7.73
C PRO A 93 -17.15 -7.60 7.17
N GLU A 94 -16.94 -8.54 8.10
CA GLU A 94 -16.49 -9.89 7.78
C GLU A 94 -17.50 -10.67 6.92
N ARG A 95 -17.04 -11.07 5.74
CA ARG A 95 -17.81 -11.87 4.77
C ARG A 95 -17.69 -13.37 5.00
N LEU A 96 -16.60 -13.80 5.62
CA LEU A 96 -16.28 -15.20 5.92
C LEU A 96 -16.57 -15.45 7.40
N ALA A 97 -17.42 -16.43 7.69
CA ALA A 97 -17.77 -16.78 9.06
C ALA A 97 -17.66 -18.29 9.26
N VAL A 98 -16.98 -18.70 10.34
CA VAL A 98 -16.93 -20.09 10.80
C VAL A 98 -17.97 -20.26 11.90
N ASP A 99 -18.74 -21.34 11.84
CA ASP A 99 -19.75 -21.65 12.84
C ASP A 99 -19.07 -21.95 14.19
N PRO A 100 -19.39 -21.20 15.27
CA PRO A 100 -18.78 -21.43 16.57
C PRO A 100 -19.16 -22.78 17.20
N ALA A 101 -20.25 -23.43 16.75
CA ALA A 101 -20.67 -24.75 17.22
C ALA A 101 -20.11 -25.91 16.38
N ASP A 102 -19.73 -25.67 15.12
CA ASP A 102 -19.13 -26.67 14.21
C ASP A 102 -18.10 -26.03 13.28
N ALA A 103 -16.81 -26.15 13.62
CA ALA A 103 -15.72 -25.56 12.84
C ALA A 103 -15.62 -26.06 11.37
N ARG A 104 -16.38 -27.10 10.99
CA ARG A 104 -16.48 -27.54 9.59
C ARG A 104 -17.50 -26.72 8.80
N THR A 105 -18.45 -26.08 9.47
CA THR A 105 -19.47 -25.25 8.85
C THR A 105 -18.92 -23.85 8.66
N VAL A 106 -18.83 -23.39 7.41
CA VAL A 106 -18.27 -22.08 7.04
C VAL A 106 -19.19 -21.43 6.01
N TYR A 107 -19.47 -20.15 6.17
CA TYR A 107 -20.21 -19.35 5.19
C TYR A 107 -19.31 -18.26 4.61
N PHE A 108 -19.50 -17.95 3.32
CA PHE A 108 -18.80 -16.88 2.63
C PHE A 108 -19.75 -16.05 1.77
N GLY A 109 -19.95 -14.79 2.16
CA GLY A 109 -20.66 -13.78 1.39
C GLY A 109 -19.77 -13.26 0.25
N THR A 110 -20.15 -13.51 -0.99
CA THR A 110 -19.37 -13.08 -2.15
C THR A 110 -19.88 -11.76 -2.73
N ARG A 111 -19.00 -11.06 -3.47
CA ARG A 111 -19.31 -9.78 -4.13
C ARG A 111 -20.34 -9.89 -5.26
N THR A 112 -20.31 -11.00 -6.01
CA THR A 112 -21.00 -11.12 -7.30
C THR A 112 -21.76 -12.44 -7.45
N GLN A 113 -21.60 -13.39 -6.52
CA GLN A 113 -22.14 -14.74 -6.64
C GLN A 113 -23.01 -15.12 -5.42
N GLY A 114 -23.42 -14.16 -4.59
CA GLY A 114 -24.23 -14.42 -3.40
C GLY A 114 -23.51 -15.18 -2.30
N LEU A 115 -24.26 -15.94 -1.50
CA LEU A 115 -23.76 -16.64 -0.32
C LEU A 115 -23.37 -18.09 -0.67
N TYR A 116 -22.22 -18.52 -0.16
CA TYR A 116 -21.77 -19.91 -0.22
C TYR A 116 -21.65 -20.50 1.19
N ALA A 117 -21.87 -21.80 1.29
CA ALA A 117 -21.71 -22.57 2.50
C ALA A 117 -20.81 -23.78 2.27
N SER A 118 -20.03 -24.15 3.28
CA SER A 118 -19.24 -25.37 3.38
C SER A 118 -19.62 -26.08 4.67
N THR A 119 -19.55 -27.41 4.67
CA THR A 119 -19.77 -28.26 5.86
C THR A 119 -18.60 -29.22 6.11
N ASP A 120 -17.47 -28.95 5.45
CA ASP A 120 -16.26 -29.77 5.48
C ASP A 120 -14.97 -28.92 5.59
N ALA A 121 -15.06 -27.83 6.35
CA ALA A 121 -13.98 -26.90 6.65
C ALA A 121 -13.42 -26.24 5.38
N ALA A 122 -14.31 -25.63 4.59
CA ALA A 122 -14.01 -24.94 3.33
C ALA A 122 -13.39 -25.83 2.25
N ARG A 123 -13.44 -27.16 2.36
CA ARG A 123 -12.93 -28.04 1.30
C ARG A 123 -13.84 -27.97 0.08
N HIS A 124 -15.14 -28.05 0.26
CA HIS A 124 -16.11 -27.87 -0.81
C HIS A 124 -17.14 -26.79 -0.44
N TRP A 125 -17.65 -26.13 -1.46
CA TRP A 125 -18.57 -25.00 -1.32
C TRP A 125 -19.83 -25.25 -2.14
N THR A 126 -20.98 -24.98 -1.53
CA THR A 126 -22.30 -25.02 -2.17
C THR A 126 -22.92 -23.64 -2.12
N GLN A 127 -23.38 -23.14 -3.26
CA GLN A 127 -24.07 -21.85 -3.33
C GLN A 127 -25.45 -21.98 -2.66
N VAL A 128 -25.76 -21.04 -1.76
CA VAL A 128 -27.13 -20.84 -1.30
C VAL A 128 -27.91 -20.23 -2.46
N ALA A 129 -28.94 -20.93 -2.93
CA ALA A 129 -29.68 -20.53 -4.12
C ALA A 129 -30.16 -19.06 -4.03
N PRO A 130 -29.96 -18.22 -5.07
CA PRO A 130 -30.36 -16.82 -5.05
C PRO A 130 -31.86 -16.56 -4.75
N ALA A 131 -32.71 -17.55 -5.02
CA ALA A 131 -34.13 -17.51 -4.67
C ALA A 131 -34.41 -17.61 -3.16
N ARG A 132 -33.45 -18.12 -2.37
CA ARG A 132 -33.53 -18.18 -0.90
C ARG A 132 -32.89 -16.95 -0.25
N LEU A 133 -31.74 -16.53 -0.76
CA LEU A 133 -31.03 -15.34 -0.33
C LEU A 133 -30.47 -14.62 -1.57
N PRO A 134 -30.88 -13.38 -1.88
CA PRO A 134 -30.41 -12.67 -3.07
C PRO A 134 -28.88 -12.52 -3.10
N ALA A 135 -28.32 -12.47 -4.30
CA ALA A 135 -26.86 -12.37 -4.48
C ALA A 135 -26.26 -11.01 -4.05
N GLY A 136 -27.10 -10.00 -3.90
CA GLY A 136 -26.70 -8.59 -3.73
C GLY A 136 -26.37 -7.91 -5.06
N THR A 137 -26.33 -6.58 -5.06
CA THR A 137 -26.14 -5.75 -6.26
C THR A 137 -24.82 -4.94 -6.23
N GLY A 138 -24.51 -4.27 -7.34
CA GLY A 138 -23.44 -3.26 -7.41
C GLY A 138 -22.01 -3.77 -7.21
N GLY A 139 -21.75 -5.07 -7.33
CA GLY A 139 -20.43 -5.65 -6.99
C GLY A 139 -20.10 -5.63 -5.49
N VAL A 140 -21.09 -5.26 -4.66
CA VAL A 140 -21.00 -5.25 -3.20
C VAL A 140 -21.35 -6.64 -2.65
N GLY A 141 -22.48 -7.20 -3.11
CA GLY A 141 -22.89 -8.57 -2.85
C GLY A 141 -23.47 -8.83 -1.45
N VAL A 142 -23.17 -10.01 -0.90
CA VAL A 142 -23.48 -10.36 0.50
C VAL A 142 -22.32 -9.86 1.36
N VAL A 143 -22.61 -8.90 2.24
CA VAL A 143 -21.60 -8.04 2.87
C VAL A 143 -21.11 -8.57 4.21
N SER A 144 -22.00 -9.14 5.01
CA SER A 144 -21.62 -9.84 6.25
C SER A 144 -22.39 -11.13 6.41
N VAL A 145 -21.77 -12.07 7.14
CA VAL A 145 -22.43 -13.26 7.69
C VAL A 145 -22.04 -13.35 9.15
N LEU A 146 -23.02 -13.42 10.06
CA LEU A 146 -22.80 -13.43 11.50
C LEU A 146 -23.64 -14.55 12.12
N PHE A 147 -23.01 -15.42 12.91
CA PHE A 147 -23.73 -16.43 13.67
C PHE A 147 -24.35 -15.81 14.92
N ASP A 148 -25.60 -16.13 15.20
CA ASP A 148 -26.30 -15.68 16.41
C ASP A 148 -26.04 -16.69 17.55
N PRO A 149 -25.22 -16.33 18.54
CA PRO A 149 -24.86 -17.23 19.64
C PRO A 149 -26.02 -17.48 20.61
N SER A 150 -27.07 -16.64 20.60
CA SER A 150 -28.17 -16.71 21.57
C SER A 150 -29.21 -17.79 21.26
N GLY A 151 -29.32 -18.19 19.98
CA GLY A 151 -30.37 -19.08 19.48
C GLY A 151 -30.15 -20.58 19.72
N GLY A 152 -29.02 -20.96 20.35
CA GLY A 152 -28.61 -22.35 20.54
C GLY A 152 -28.22 -23.07 19.25
N THR A 153 -28.18 -24.40 19.29
CA THR A 153 -27.75 -25.22 18.14
C THR A 153 -28.87 -26.06 17.53
N LEU A 154 -28.82 -26.29 16.22
CA LEU A 154 -29.63 -27.24 15.48
C LEU A 154 -28.73 -28.27 14.78
N HIS A 155 -28.85 -29.54 15.15
CA HIS A 155 -28.00 -30.63 14.64
C HIS A 155 -26.48 -30.36 14.78
N GLY A 156 -26.08 -29.79 15.92
CA GLY A 156 -24.68 -29.46 16.22
C GLY A 156 -24.14 -28.20 15.52
N ARG A 157 -24.97 -27.48 14.77
CA ARG A 157 -24.62 -26.20 14.12
C ARG A 157 -25.35 -25.05 14.79
N THR A 158 -24.80 -23.84 14.74
CA THR A 158 -25.48 -22.66 15.31
C THR A 158 -26.80 -22.43 14.57
N ARG A 159 -27.88 -22.26 15.32
CA ARG A 159 -29.23 -22.19 14.77
C ARG A 159 -29.50 -20.89 14.03
N GLY A 160 -29.11 -19.76 14.62
CA GLY A 160 -29.35 -18.43 14.10
C GLY A 160 -28.20 -17.93 13.23
N ILE A 161 -28.50 -17.37 12.06
CA ILE A 161 -27.50 -16.78 11.16
C ILE A 161 -28.06 -15.51 10.54
N TRP A 162 -27.34 -14.41 10.66
CA TRP A 162 -27.65 -13.14 10.03
C TRP A 162 -26.80 -12.92 8.78
N ALA A 163 -27.40 -12.31 7.76
CA ALA A 163 -26.70 -11.89 6.56
C ALA A 163 -27.16 -10.50 6.11
N THR A 164 -26.21 -9.63 5.75
CA THR A 164 -26.53 -8.33 5.14
C THR A 164 -26.28 -8.40 3.64
N VAL A 165 -27.24 -7.92 2.85
CA VAL A 165 -27.24 -8.07 1.38
C VAL A 165 -27.46 -6.71 0.74
N ALA A 166 -26.48 -6.23 -0.02
CA ALA A 166 -26.58 -4.93 -0.69
C ALA A 166 -27.71 -4.92 -1.73
N GLY A 167 -28.56 -3.90 -1.67
CA GLY A 167 -29.74 -3.77 -2.53
C GLY A 167 -30.94 -4.64 -2.14
N ALA A 168 -30.88 -5.37 -1.03
CA ALA A 168 -32.00 -6.19 -0.55
C ALA A 168 -32.30 -5.99 0.96
N GLY A 169 -31.28 -5.95 1.82
CA GLY A 169 -31.43 -5.66 3.24
C GLY A 169 -30.86 -6.71 4.18
N VAL A 170 -31.47 -6.88 5.35
CA VAL A 170 -30.99 -7.76 6.42
C VAL A 170 -31.83 -9.02 6.47
N TYR A 171 -31.18 -10.18 6.41
CA TYR A 171 -31.81 -11.50 6.44
C TYR A 171 -31.41 -12.27 7.69
N HIS A 172 -32.33 -13.09 8.18
CA HIS A 172 -32.13 -13.98 9.32
C HIS A 172 -32.56 -15.40 8.97
N SER A 173 -31.71 -16.38 9.29
CA SER A 173 -32.04 -17.79 9.30
C SER A 173 -32.16 -18.27 10.73
N THR A 174 -33.17 -19.10 11.03
CA THR A 174 -33.37 -19.73 12.35
C THR A 174 -33.30 -21.26 12.29
N ASP A 175 -32.77 -21.80 11.19
CA ASP A 175 -32.67 -23.23 10.91
C ASP A 175 -31.28 -23.62 10.35
N ALA A 176 -30.23 -22.95 10.85
CA ALA A 176 -28.83 -23.16 10.46
C ALA A 176 -28.60 -23.02 8.94
N GLY A 177 -29.21 -21.99 8.35
CA GLY A 177 -29.06 -21.59 6.95
C GLY A 177 -29.89 -22.39 5.95
N GLY A 178 -30.87 -23.18 6.41
CA GLY A 178 -31.79 -23.94 5.54
C GLY A 178 -32.75 -23.03 4.78
N SER A 179 -33.31 -22.05 5.48
CA SER A 179 -34.19 -21.00 4.98
C SER A 179 -33.81 -19.63 5.55
N TRP A 180 -34.18 -18.57 4.83
CA TRP A 180 -33.82 -17.18 5.15
C TRP A 180 -35.08 -16.32 5.09
N GLN A 181 -35.24 -15.46 6.08
CA GLN A 181 -36.34 -14.50 6.18
C GLN A 181 -35.79 -13.08 6.09
N LEU A 182 -36.46 -12.23 5.33
CA LEU A 182 -36.13 -10.80 5.27
C LEU A 182 -36.60 -10.13 6.56
N ALA A 183 -35.65 -9.73 7.40
CA ALA A 183 -35.91 -9.05 8.67
C ALA A 183 -36.13 -7.55 8.46
N TYR A 184 -35.33 -6.93 7.59
CA TYR A 184 -35.45 -5.52 7.26
C TYR A 184 -35.17 -5.26 5.77
N PRO A 185 -36.14 -4.76 4.98
CA PRO A 185 -35.94 -4.39 3.59
C PRO A 185 -35.09 -3.11 3.48
N GLU A 186 -33.99 -3.18 2.72
CA GLU A 186 -33.16 -2.01 2.42
C GLU A 186 -32.54 -2.15 1.02
N SER A 187 -33.08 -1.39 0.07
CA SER A 187 -32.64 -1.40 -1.32
C SER A 187 -31.89 -0.14 -1.74
N VAL A 188 -31.81 0.86 -0.86
CA VAL A 188 -31.32 2.19 -1.17
C VAL A 188 -29.93 2.41 -0.59
N ARG A 189 -29.73 2.07 0.68
CA ARG A 189 -28.44 2.20 1.38
C ARG A 189 -27.61 0.94 1.26
N THR A 190 -26.29 1.10 1.35
CA THR A 190 -25.33 -0.02 1.30
C THR A 190 -24.90 -0.38 2.72
N PRO A 191 -24.95 -1.65 3.15
CA PRO A 191 -24.40 -2.07 4.44
C PRO A 191 -22.90 -1.76 4.51
N THR A 192 -22.44 -1.11 5.58
CA THR A 192 -21.04 -0.71 5.78
C THR A 192 -20.37 -1.45 6.93
N ASP A 193 -21.13 -1.87 7.93
CA ASP A 193 -20.63 -2.63 9.06
C ASP A 193 -21.75 -3.45 9.72
N ALA A 194 -21.39 -4.53 10.39
CA ALA A 194 -22.30 -5.32 11.20
C ALA A 194 -21.56 -6.01 12.35
N LYS A 195 -22.18 -6.04 13.54
CA LYS A 195 -21.64 -6.65 14.75
C LYS A 195 -22.74 -7.35 15.54
N ILE A 196 -22.43 -8.48 16.16
CA ILE A 196 -23.38 -9.23 16.98
C ILE A 196 -22.80 -9.46 18.38
N ALA A 197 -23.62 -9.24 19.39
CA ALA A 197 -23.29 -9.52 20.79
C ALA A 197 -23.68 -10.95 21.18
N GLU A 198 -23.16 -11.42 22.32
CA GLU A 198 -23.43 -12.75 22.86
C GLU A 198 -24.92 -13.00 23.19
N ASP A 199 -25.67 -11.94 23.48
CA ASP A 199 -27.11 -11.99 23.75
C ASP A 199 -27.97 -11.99 22.47
N GLY A 200 -27.36 -12.02 21.29
CA GLY A 200 -28.02 -12.00 19.99
C GLY A 200 -28.37 -10.61 19.47
N THR A 201 -27.99 -9.54 20.17
CA THR A 201 -28.17 -8.17 19.69
C THR A 201 -27.28 -7.92 18.47
N LEU A 202 -27.91 -7.69 17.30
CA LEU A 202 -27.21 -7.36 16.06
C LEU A 202 -27.28 -5.85 15.81
N LEU A 203 -26.14 -5.25 15.50
CA LEU A 203 -26.02 -3.90 14.95
C LEU A 203 -25.69 -3.98 13.47
N VAL A 204 -26.34 -3.14 12.66
CA VAL A 204 -26.03 -2.98 11.22
C VAL A 204 -25.94 -1.50 10.89
N ALA A 205 -24.81 -1.08 10.35
CA ALA A 205 -24.57 0.26 9.83
C ALA A 205 -24.73 0.29 8.31
N PHE A 206 -25.24 1.40 7.79
CA PHE A 206 -25.44 1.62 6.37
C PHE A 206 -24.91 2.99 5.92
N ALA A 207 -24.19 3.00 4.79
CA ALA A 207 -23.77 4.19 4.06
C ALA A 207 -24.97 4.96 3.47
N PRO A 208 -24.85 6.28 3.25
CA PRO A 208 -25.87 7.03 2.52
C PRO A 208 -25.99 6.51 1.07
N GLY A 209 -27.18 6.62 0.48
CA GLY A 209 -27.45 6.11 -0.86
C GLY A 209 -28.82 6.56 -1.35
N GLY A 210 -29.00 6.77 -2.66
CA GLY A 210 -30.28 7.14 -3.28
C GLY A 210 -31.01 8.33 -2.63
N GLY A 211 -30.27 9.30 -2.08
CA GLY A 211 -30.80 10.47 -1.37
C GLY A 211 -31.12 10.24 0.12
N ALA A 212 -31.00 9.01 0.63
CA ALA A 212 -31.12 8.71 2.05
C ALA A 212 -29.78 8.92 2.77
N ALA A 213 -29.85 9.46 3.99
CA ALA A 213 -28.72 9.56 4.91
C ALA A 213 -28.26 8.18 5.40
N SER A 214 -27.06 8.12 5.97
CA SER A 214 -26.55 6.93 6.66
C SER A 214 -27.42 6.56 7.86
N SER A 215 -27.30 5.31 8.33
CA SER A 215 -28.08 4.85 9.48
C SER A 215 -27.42 3.72 10.24
N ILE A 216 -27.76 3.60 11.52
CA ILE A 216 -27.42 2.44 12.35
C ILE A 216 -28.72 1.82 12.86
N ARG A 217 -28.84 0.50 12.75
CA ARG A 217 -30.00 -0.25 13.24
C ARG A 217 -29.60 -1.34 14.22
N ARG A 218 -30.45 -1.55 15.23
CA ARG A 218 -30.32 -2.62 16.22
C ARG A 218 -31.45 -3.63 16.09
N PHE A 219 -31.10 -4.91 16.01
CA PHE A 219 -32.04 -6.02 15.97
C PHE A 219 -31.90 -6.82 17.27
N THR A 220 -33.05 -7.15 17.87
CA THR A 220 -33.14 -7.99 19.06
C THR A 220 -34.31 -8.96 18.89
N ALA A 221 -34.44 -9.95 19.77
CA ALA A 221 -35.62 -10.82 19.78
C ALA A 221 -36.94 -10.05 19.96
N ALA A 222 -36.91 -8.93 20.69
CA ALA A 222 -38.08 -8.06 20.90
C ALA A 222 -38.34 -7.13 19.71
N GLU A 223 -37.30 -6.77 18.95
CA GLU A 223 -37.36 -5.85 17.81
C GLU A 223 -36.76 -6.50 16.55
N PRO A 224 -37.36 -7.60 16.03
CA PRO A 224 -36.78 -8.37 14.93
C PRO A 224 -36.79 -7.61 13.59
N ALA A 225 -37.57 -6.54 13.47
CA ALA A 225 -37.61 -5.66 12.29
C ALA A 225 -36.56 -4.53 12.32
N GLY A 226 -35.79 -4.42 13.41
CA GLY A 226 -34.72 -3.43 13.56
C GLY A 226 -35.19 -2.06 14.08
N HIS A 227 -34.69 -1.66 15.23
CA HIS A 227 -34.82 -0.31 15.80
C HIS A 227 -33.79 0.65 15.18
N ASP A 228 -34.19 1.88 14.88
CA ASP A 228 -33.29 2.90 14.32
C ASP A 228 -32.55 3.65 15.44
N LEU A 229 -31.21 3.62 15.43
CA LEU A 229 -30.34 4.27 16.41
C LEU A 229 -29.68 5.54 15.87
N THR A 230 -30.08 6.00 14.68
CA THR A 230 -29.35 7.05 13.94
C THR A 230 -29.44 8.43 14.58
N ALA A 231 -30.54 8.76 15.27
CA ALA A 231 -30.62 10.00 16.02
C ALA A 231 -30.06 9.78 17.44
N PRO A 232 -29.13 10.62 17.94
CA PRO A 232 -28.73 11.95 17.47
C PRO A 232 -27.45 12.00 16.61
N LEU A 233 -26.96 10.86 16.09
CA LEU A 233 -25.72 10.75 15.31
C LEU A 233 -25.76 11.41 13.93
N ALA A 234 -26.84 12.09 13.52
CA ALA A 234 -27.10 12.54 12.14
C ALA A 234 -26.05 13.47 11.48
N GLN A 235 -24.91 13.74 12.12
CA GLN A 235 -23.72 14.31 11.52
C GLN A 235 -22.74 13.19 11.13
N GLY A 236 -22.65 12.84 9.85
CA GLY A 236 -21.56 11.98 9.39
C GLY A 236 -21.75 11.30 8.05
N GLY A 237 -20.65 10.75 7.54
CA GLY A 237 -20.59 9.97 6.30
C GLY A 237 -21.12 8.53 6.49
N SER A 238 -20.24 7.54 6.30
CA SER A 238 -20.56 6.12 6.47
C SER A 238 -20.20 5.66 7.88
N TRP A 239 -21.15 5.10 8.63
CA TRP A 239 -20.91 4.64 10.00
C TRP A 239 -20.24 3.25 10.06
N PHE A 240 -19.39 3.10 11.07
CA PHE A 240 -18.81 1.86 11.58
C PHE A 240 -19.19 1.70 13.05
N VAL A 241 -19.42 0.47 13.49
CA VAL A 241 -19.94 0.20 14.84
C VAL A 241 -19.16 -0.90 15.55
N ALA A 242 -19.09 -0.81 16.86
CA ALA A 242 -18.56 -1.87 17.72
C ALA A 242 -19.49 -2.09 18.91
N VAL A 243 -19.55 -3.34 19.39
CA VAL A 243 -20.29 -3.74 20.60
C VAL A 243 -19.33 -4.40 21.57
N GLU A 244 -19.40 -4.01 22.84
CA GLU A 244 -18.56 -4.55 23.90
C GLU A 244 -18.94 -6.01 24.20
N PRO A 245 -17.97 -6.94 24.21
CA PRO A 245 -18.20 -8.33 24.58
C PRO A 245 -18.77 -8.44 26.00
N GLY A 246 -19.87 -9.18 26.15
CA GLY A 246 -20.58 -9.36 27.41
C GLY A 246 -21.45 -8.18 27.86
N ASP A 247 -21.51 -7.07 27.12
CA ASP A 247 -22.32 -5.89 27.46
C ASP A 247 -22.87 -5.19 26.20
N SER A 248 -24.01 -5.67 25.69
CA SER A 248 -24.69 -5.09 24.52
C SER A 248 -25.23 -3.67 24.75
N GLY A 249 -25.17 -3.15 25.98
CA GLY A 249 -25.45 -1.76 26.30
C GLY A 249 -24.32 -0.82 25.88
N LYS A 250 -23.09 -1.33 25.75
CA LYS A 250 -21.89 -0.55 25.46
C LYS A 250 -21.52 -0.62 23.98
N LEU A 251 -21.71 0.50 23.29
CA LEU A 251 -21.50 0.62 21.85
C LEU A 251 -20.51 1.74 21.51
N LEU A 252 -19.81 1.59 20.40
CA LEU A 252 -19.11 2.69 19.70
C LEU A 252 -19.68 2.87 18.30
N ALA A 253 -19.69 4.11 17.84
CA ALA A 253 -19.98 4.48 16.46
C ALA A 253 -18.98 5.54 15.96
N ALA A 254 -18.46 5.36 14.75
CA ALA A 254 -17.54 6.31 14.11
C ALA A 254 -17.81 6.44 12.60
N ASP A 255 -17.62 7.63 12.01
CA ASP A 255 -17.76 7.86 10.55
C ASP A 255 -16.43 8.12 9.82
N ASP A 256 -15.39 8.52 10.55
CA ASP A 256 -14.00 8.56 10.11
C ASP A 256 -13.07 8.56 11.34
N ALA A 257 -12.30 7.51 11.55
CA ALA A 257 -11.58 7.34 12.80
C ALA A 257 -10.17 7.95 12.69
N VAL A 258 -9.89 8.88 13.60
CA VAL A 258 -8.58 9.37 14.09
C VAL A 258 -8.43 10.89 14.00
N ARG A 259 -8.47 11.56 12.83
CA ARG A 259 -8.28 13.03 12.79
C ARG A 259 -9.46 13.86 12.28
N ALA A 260 -10.29 13.31 11.41
CA ALA A 260 -11.28 14.11 10.70
C ALA A 260 -12.73 13.67 10.90
N GLY A 261 -12.99 12.55 11.59
CA GLY A 261 -14.35 12.13 11.89
C GLY A 261 -14.77 12.23 13.34
N HIS A 262 -15.98 11.73 13.53
CA HIS A 262 -16.75 11.80 14.74
C HIS A 262 -16.73 10.43 15.41
N LEU A 263 -16.60 10.44 16.72
CA LEU A 263 -16.63 9.24 17.54
C LEU A 263 -17.68 9.43 18.64
N PHE A 264 -18.52 8.42 18.80
CA PHE A 264 -19.57 8.39 19.82
C PHE A 264 -19.54 7.09 20.58
N ARG A 265 -19.91 7.15 21.86
CA ARG A 265 -20.20 5.97 22.67
C ARG A 265 -21.64 5.98 23.18
N SER A 266 -22.19 4.80 23.40
CA SER A 266 -23.44 4.60 24.11
C SER A 266 -23.22 3.61 25.24
N ALA A 267 -23.88 3.83 26.39
CA ALA A 267 -23.87 2.92 27.54
C ALA A 267 -25.28 2.38 27.86
N ASP A 268 -26.24 2.60 26.96
CA ASP A 268 -27.66 2.23 27.10
C ASP A 268 -28.20 1.53 25.84
N GLY A 269 -27.32 0.89 25.07
CA GLY A 269 -27.68 0.11 23.89
C GLY A 269 -28.12 0.97 22.71
N GLY A 270 -27.64 2.20 22.64
CA GLY A 270 -27.89 3.17 21.57
C GLY A 270 -29.10 4.08 21.79
N ALA A 271 -29.71 4.07 22.98
CA ALA A 271 -30.82 4.97 23.29
C ALA A 271 -30.34 6.43 23.43
N SER A 272 -29.11 6.62 23.90
CA SER A 272 -28.39 7.89 23.89
C SER A 272 -26.93 7.71 23.49
N TRP A 273 -26.35 8.78 22.93
CA TRP A 273 -24.98 8.80 22.41
C TRP A 273 -24.22 10.01 22.96
N GLN A 274 -23.02 9.75 23.47
CA GLN A 274 -22.09 10.76 23.95
C GLN A 274 -20.95 10.94 22.93
N PRO A 275 -20.71 12.17 22.42
CA PRO A 275 -19.55 12.44 21.57
C PRO A 275 -18.25 12.32 22.39
N LEU A 276 -17.20 11.82 21.75
CA LEU A 276 -15.86 11.67 22.33
C LEU A 276 -14.86 12.57 21.62
N GLY A 277 -14.02 13.26 22.41
CA GLY A 277 -12.76 13.81 21.92
C GLY A 277 -11.73 12.70 21.74
N LEU A 278 -10.54 13.05 21.23
CA LEU A 278 -9.44 12.10 21.07
C LEU A 278 -8.07 12.73 21.27
N THR A 279 -7.09 11.89 21.58
CA THR A 279 -5.66 12.18 21.51
C THR A 279 -4.94 11.08 20.75
N LEU A 280 -3.79 11.39 20.16
CA LEU A 280 -3.03 10.48 19.32
C LEU A 280 -1.58 10.37 19.82
N ASP A 281 -1.16 9.15 20.10
CA ASP A 281 0.21 8.79 20.43
C ASP A 281 0.78 7.82 19.38
N TYR A 282 2.10 7.90 19.15
CA TYR A 282 2.79 7.15 18.09
C TYR A 282 3.93 6.29 18.64
N PRO A 283 3.65 5.31 19.53
CA PRO A 283 4.69 4.55 20.21
C PRO A 283 5.52 3.68 19.27
N ASP A 284 4.93 3.17 18.18
CA ASP A 284 5.61 2.24 17.27
C ASP A 284 6.41 2.96 16.17
N ALA A 285 5.88 4.05 15.60
CA ALA A 285 6.53 4.77 14.51
C ALA A 285 6.16 6.26 14.51
N ALA A 286 7.15 7.15 14.45
CA ALA A 286 6.95 8.60 14.54
C ALA A 286 6.52 9.25 13.22
N TRP A 287 6.85 8.65 12.07
CA TRP A 287 6.60 9.27 10.76
C TRP A 287 5.13 9.66 10.49
N PRO A 288 4.08 8.97 10.98
CA PRO A 288 2.70 9.40 10.68
C PRO A 288 2.29 10.66 11.44
N GLN A 289 2.98 11.00 12.54
CA GLN A 289 2.59 12.05 13.49
C GLN A 289 2.39 13.41 12.82
N ASP A 290 3.31 13.79 11.93
CA ASP A 290 3.31 15.12 11.33
C ASP A 290 2.68 15.13 9.93
N THR A 291 2.07 14.02 9.52
CA THR A 291 1.55 13.87 8.17
C THR A 291 0.05 14.11 8.05
N THR A 292 -0.40 14.41 6.83
CA THR A 292 -1.83 14.73 6.59
C THR A 292 -2.71 13.53 6.22
N GLU A 293 -2.18 12.31 6.05
CA GLU A 293 -2.96 11.12 5.62
C GLU A 293 -4.11 10.73 6.53
N SER A 294 -3.91 10.85 7.84
CA SER A 294 -4.90 10.39 8.84
C SER A 294 -6.26 11.11 8.77
N GLY A 295 -6.41 12.14 7.94
CA GLY A 295 -7.70 12.76 7.61
C GLY A 295 -8.26 12.39 6.23
N TRP A 296 -7.63 11.48 5.49
CA TRP A 296 -7.99 11.14 4.09
C TRP A 296 -8.06 9.63 3.80
N LEU A 297 -7.53 8.80 4.69
CA LEU A 297 -7.45 7.36 4.45
C LEU A 297 -8.65 6.61 5.03
N SER A 298 -9.05 5.58 4.29
CA SER A 298 -10.20 4.75 4.63
C SER A 298 -10.11 4.15 6.03
N THR A 299 -11.25 4.17 6.71
CA THR A 299 -11.51 3.54 8.00
C THR A 299 -12.02 2.12 7.76
N GLY A 300 -11.40 1.12 8.40
CA GLY A 300 -11.92 -0.25 8.47
C GLY A 300 -12.77 -0.48 9.74
N THR A 301 -13.10 -1.74 10.03
CA THR A 301 -14.05 -2.05 11.12
C THR A 301 -13.48 -1.79 12.51
N LEU A 302 -14.24 -1.10 13.38
CA LEU A 302 -13.92 -0.98 14.80
C LEU A 302 -14.30 -2.27 15.53
N VAL A 303 -13.43 -2.74 16.42
CA VAL A 303 -13.68 -3.95 17.22
C VAL A 303 -13.24 -3.75 18.67
N PHE A 304 -14.07 -4.18 19.60
CA PHE A 304 -13.65 -4.33 20.99
C PHE A 304 -12.81 -5.59 21.16
N ASP A 305 -11.81 -5.52 22.04
CA ASP A 305 -11.01 -6.68 22.43
C ASP A 305 -11.82 -7.58 23.37
N PRO A 306 -12.14 -8.83 22.97
CA PRO A 306 -12.93 -9.75 23.81
C PRO A 306 -12.24 -10.18 25.09
N THR A 307 -10.96 -9.86 25.25
CA THR A 307 -10.15 -10.21 26.42
C THR A 307 -9.84 -9.03 27.33
N ALA A 308 -10.18 -7.80 26.91
CA ALA A 308 -9.84 -6.58 27.64
C ALA A 308 -10.99 -5.57 27.57
N PRO A 309 -11.86 -5.50 28.59
CA PRO A 309 -13.01 -4.61 28.57
C PRO A 309 -12.65 -3.15 28.32
N GLY A 310 -13.37 -2.50 27.41
CA GLY A 310 -13.14 -1.10 27.04
C GLY A 310 -11.93 -0.85 26.12
N ARG A 311 -11.16 -1.89 25.76
CA ARG A 311 -10.12 -1.78 24.73
C ARG A 311 -10.75 -1.92 23.35
N VAL A 312 -10.42 -1.01 22.46
CA VAL A 312 -10.88 -0.98 21.07
C VAL A 312 -9.69 -0.94 20.12
N TRP A 313 -9.83 -1.66 19.01
CA TRP A 313 -8.90 -1.67 17.88
C TRP A 313 -9.57 -1.12 16.64
N PHE A 314 -8.78 -0.43 15.82
CA PHE A 314 -9.26 0.21 14.60
C PHE A 314 -8.15 0.23 13.53
N PRO A 315 -8.36 -0.39 12.34
CA PRO A 315 -7.44 -0.25 11.21
C PRO A 315 -7.80 0.97 10.35
N GLN A 316 -6.82 1.82 10.10
CA GLN A 316 -6.87 2.92 9.13
C GLN A 316 -5.96 2.58 7.94
N GLY A 317 -6.13 3.27 6.80
CA GLY A 317 -5.20 3.11 5.67
C GLY A 317 -3.73 3.45 5.95
N VAL A 318 -3.39 4.06 7.11
CA VAL A 318 -1.99 4.28 7.54
C VAL A 318 -1.43 3.16 8.44
N GLY A 319 -2.30 2.31 9.00
CA GLY A 319 -1.94 1.33 10.01
C GLY A 319 -3.03 1.15 11.07
N VAL A 320 -2.68 0.43 12.15
CA VAL A 320 -3.60 0.02 13.20
C VAL A 320 -3.48 0.92 14.42
N TRP A 321 -4.63 1.25 15.00
CA TRP A 321 -4.80 2.03 16.21
C TRP A 321 -5.44 1.21 17.33
N ARG A 322 -5.06 1.49 18.57
CA ARG A 322 -5.68 0.94 19.78
C ARG A 322 -5.97 2.04 20.78
N ALA A 323 -7.10 1.93 21.48
CA ALA A 323 -7.35 2.66 22.71
C ALA A 323 -7.78 1.68 23.81
N ASP A 324 -7.47 2.00 25.07
CA ASP A 324 -7.69 1.12 26.23
C ASP A 324 -8.83 1.63 27.14
N ASP A 325 -9.50 2.71 26.75
CA ASP A 325 -10.28 3.57 27.65
C ASP A 325 -11.62 4.05 27.06
N ALA A 326 -12.25 3.27 26.18
CA ALA A 326 -13.51 3.61 25.50
C ALA A 326 -14.64 4.08 26.44
N PHE A 327 -14.69 3.54 27.65
CA PHE A 327 -15.69 3.86 28.67
C PHE A 327 -15.11 4.52 29.93
N ALA A 328 -13.94 5.16 29.83
CA ALA A 328 -13.42 5.99 30.92
C ALA A 328 -14.33 7.18 31.25
N ALA A 329 -14.18 7.72 32.46
CA ALA A 329 -15.03 8.83 32.94
C ALA A 329 -14.86 10.11 32.09
N GLU A 330 -13.64 10.36 31.62
CA GLU A 330 -13.36 11.46 30.70
C GLU A 330 -13.88 11.11 29.29
N PRO A 331 -14.58 12.02 28.59
CA PRO A 331 -15.11 11.78 27.25
C PRO A 331 -14.03 12.00 26.18
N VAL A 332 -12.85 11.40 26.36
CA VAL A 332 -11.70 11.47 25.45
C VAL A 332 -11.14 10.07 25.28
N LEU A 333 -10.96 9.64 24.03
CA LEU A 333 -10.35 8.36 23.69
C LEU A 333 -8.86 8.55 23.35
N HIS A 334 -7.96 7.77 23.96
CA HIS A 334 -6.52 7.91 23.75
C HIS A 334 -6.03 6.85 22.75
N TRP A 335 -5.92 7.24 21.48
CA TRP A 335 -5.47 6.36 20.41
C TRP A 335 -3.94 6.23 20.39
N GLN A 336 -3.47 5.00 20.28
CA GLN A 336 -2.07 4.64 20.14
C GLN A 336 -1.87 3.95 18.79
N PHE A 337 -0.94 4.46 17.99
CA PHE A 337 -0.53 3.84 16.73
C PHE A 337 0.29 2.58 17.02
N VAL A 338 -0.31 1.42 16.78
CA VAL A 338 0.22 0.09 17.15
C VAL A 338 0.34 -0.79 15.90
N SER A 339 1.34 -0.47 15.08
CA SER A 339 1.56 -1.11 13.77
C SER A 339 2.91 -1.81 13.64
N ALA A 340 3.66 -1.98 14.73
CA ALA A 340 4.94 -2.66 14.70
C ALA A 340 4.80 -4.07 14.09
N GLY A 341 5.66 -4.36 13.10
CA GLY A 341 5.67 -5.62 12.36
C GLY A 341 4.69 -5.72 11.18
N ILE A 342 3.84 -4.72 10.96
CA ILE A 342 2.96 -4.63 9.78
C ILE A 342 3.64 -3.71 8.75
N GLU A 343 4.01 -4.29 7.61
CA GLU A 343 4.55 -3.55 6.46
C GLU A 343 3.61 -3.77 5.27
N GLU A 344 2.98 -2.69 4.79
CA GLU A 344 1.99 -2.74 3.68
C GLU A 344 2.24 -1.69 2.58
N MET A 345 3.30 -0.86 2.72
CA MET A 345 3.61 0.15 1.70
C MET A 345 3.94 -0.49 0.33
N VAL A 346 3.55 0.18 -0.74
CA VAL A 346 3.98 -0.16 -2.11
C VAL A 346 5.31 0.52 -2.36
N THR A 347 6.39 -0.23 -2.54
CA THR A 347 7.68 0.34 -2.96
C THR A 347 7.68 0.51 -4.47
N TYR A 348 7.70 1.75 -4.93
CA TYR A 348 7.84 2.06 -6.35
C TYR A 348 9.30 2.02 -6.76
N ASP A 349 10.20 2.67 -6.02
CA ASP A 349 11.64 2.70 -6.34
C ASP A 349 12.51 2.59 -5.09
N LEU A 350 13.75 2.14 -5.26
CA LEU A 350 14.74 2.13 -4.18
C LEU A 350 16.14 2.28 -4.75
N VAL A 351 16.91 3.23 -4.21
CA VAL A 351 18.34 3.38 -4.51
C VAL A 351 19.17 3.16 -3.26
N ALA A 352 20.36 2.59 -3.41
CA ALA A 352 21.37 2.46 -2.37
C ALA A 352 22.68 3.12 -2.87
N PRO A 353 22.80 4.46 -2.78
CA PRO A 353 23.97 5.17 -3.28
C PRO A 353 25.23 4.73 -2.51
N PRO A 354 26.36 4.47 -3.18
CA PRO A 354 27.59 4.07 -2.50
C PRO A 354 28.07 5.13 -1.52
N GLY A 355 28.45 4.70 -0.32
CA GLY A 355 28.82 5.55 0.82
C GLY A 355 27.63 6.25 1.50
N GLY A 356 26.39 5.86 1.20
CA GLY A 356 25.16 6.46 1.73
C GLY A 356 24.15 5.44 2.24
N ASP A 357 22.99 5.94 2.67
CA ASP A 357 21.89 5.09 3.15
C ASP A 357 20.93 4.73 2.01
N PRO A 358 20.24 3.57 2.08
CA PRO A 358 19.14 3.27 1.18
C PRO A 358 18.02 4.32 1.27
N ILE A 359 17.43 4.65 0.13
CA ILE A 359 16.29 5.57 0.01
C ILE A 359 15.22 4.87 -0.80
N SER A 360 14.01 4.76 -0.25
CA SER A 360 12.85 4.19 -0.92
C SER A 360 11.89 5.29 -1.36
N ALA A 361 11.25 5.11 -2.52
CA ALA A 361 10.11 5.88 -2.97
C ALA A 361 8.89 4.96 -2.99
N VAL A 362 7.78 5.38 -2.39
CA VAL A 362 6.63 4.52 -2.11
C VAL A 362 5.32 5.13 -2.64
N ALA A 363 4.23 4.36 -2.68
CA ALA A 363 2.90 4.92 -2.86
C ALA A 363 2.42 5.63 -1.58
N ASP A 364 1.53 6.61 -1.75
CA ASP A 364 0.86 7.42 -0.70
C ASP A 364 1.80 8.28 0.19
N ARG A 365 3.09 7.94 0.19
CA ARG A 365 4.21 8.75 0.67
C ARG A 365 5.29 9.00 -0.39
N ASN A 366 5.98 10.13 -0.29
CA ASN A 366 7.09 10.46 -1.20
C ASN A 366 8.33 9.56 -1.04
N GLY A 367 8.49 8.92 0.12
CA GLY A 367 9.63 8.05 0.36
C GLY A 367 10.29 8.27 1.72
N PHE A 368 11.29 7.44 2.01
CA PHE A 368 12.01 7.41 3.28
C PHE A 368 13.49 7.16 3.05
N ARG A 369 14.32 7.76 3.91
CA ARG A 369 15.74 7.43 4.04
C ARG A 369 15.92 6.45 5.20
N HIS A 370 16.69 5.38 4.98
CA HIS A 370 16.83 4.26 5.89
C HIS A 370 18.23 4.20 6.50
N THR A 371 18.50 5.03 7.52
CA THR A 371 19.80 5.03 8.23
C THR A 371 20.04 3.74 9.03
N ASP A 372 18.95 3.09 9.45
CA ASP A 372 18.94 1.75 10.03
C ASP A 372 17.73 1.01 9.45
N PRO A 373 17.91 0.08 8.52
CA PRO A 373 16.82 -0.71 7.94
C PRO A 373 16.03 -1.56 8.95
N GLY A 374 16.51 -1.70 10.19
CA GLY A 374 15.80 -2.34 11.29
C GLY A 374 14.94 -1.40 12.14
N ALA A 375 14.90 -0.10 11.82
CA ALA A 375 14.17 0.91 12.56
C ALA A 375 13.20 1.71 11.68
N TYR A 376 12.11 2.17 12.26
CA TYR A 376 11.15 3.02 11.56
C TYR A 376 11.74 4.41 11.30
N PRO A 377 11.66 4.93 10.06
CA PRO A 377 12.06 6.29 9.75
C PRO A 377 11.26 7.31 10.58
N ALA A 378 11.90 8.45 10.90
CA ALA A 378 11.26 9.50 11.67
C ALA A 378 10.31 10.37 10.83
N ALA A 379 10.58 10.54 9.53
CA ALA A 379 9.80 11.39 8.64
C ALA A 379 10.00 11.01 7.15
N PRO A 380 9.06 11.37 6.27
CA PRO A 380 9.24 11.28 4.82
C PRO A 380 10.32 12.24 4.29
N ILE A 381 10.81 12.01 3.06
CA ILE A 381 11.96 12.75 2.49
C ILE A 381 11.68 14.19 2.03
N LEU A 382 10.51 14.47 1.43
CA LEU A 382 10.25 15.74 0.71
C LEU A 382 9.05 16.55 1.22
N THR A 383 8.06 15.87 1.75
CA THR A 383 6.81 16.49 2.22
C THR A 383 6.09 15.62 3.24
N ASP A 384 5.38 16.26 4.15
CA ASP A 384 4.47 15.64 5.11
C ASP A 384 3.06 15.43 4.53
N GLN A 385 2.82 15.97 3.34
CA GLN A 385 1.56 15.87 2.62
C GLN A 385 1.41 14.53 1.90
N PHE A 386 0.16 14.09 1.73
CA PHE A 386 -0.20 12.98 0.86
C PHE A 386 0.44 13.15 -0.54
N SER A 387 1.27 12.18 -0.94
CA SER A 387 2.05 12.24 -2.18
C SER A 387 2.62 10.87 -2.48
N ALA A 388 2.82 10.47 -3.74
CA ALA A 388 3.55 9.26 -4.05
C ALA A 388 4.94 9.57 -4.60
N GLY A 389 5.94 8.87 -4.09
CA GLY A 389 7.30 8.86 -4.63
C GLY A 389 7.42 7.77 -5.68
N THR A 390 7.82 8.11 -6.90
CA THR A 390 7.71 7.18 -8.05
C THR A 390 9.04 6.79 -8.68
N SER A 391 10.07 7.64 -8.54
CA SER A 391 11.38 7.36 -9.12
C SER A 391 12.48 8.10 -8.35
N LEU A 392 13.63 7.44 -8.21
CA LEU A 392 14.83 7.92 -7.55
C LEU A 392 16.04 7.71 -8.46
N ALA A 393 17.02 8.62 -8.42
CA ALA A 393 18.32 8.41 -9.05
C ALA A 393 19.41 9.13 -8.26
N TYR A 394 20.63 8.59 -8.27
CA TYR A 394 21.82 9.24 -7.74
C TYR A 394 22.87 9.44 -8.84
N ALA A 395 23.74 10.43 -8.66
CA ALA A 395 24.82 10.72 -9.60
C ALA A 395 26.04 9.83 -9.31
N GLY A 396 26.46 9.00 -10.27
CA GLY A 396 27.48 7.97 -10.02
C GLY A 396 28.87 8.46 -9.56
N LEU A 397 29.31 9.66 -10.01
CA LEU A 397 30.55 10.31 -9.56
C LEU A 397 30.34 11.24 -8.36
N ASN A 398 29.09 11.49 -7.98
CA ASN A 398 28.72 12.25 -6.79
C ASN A 398 27.50 11.61 -6.10
N PRO A 399 27.66 10.44 -5.45
CA PRO A 399 26.52 9.64 -4.98
C PRO A 399 25.72 10.29 -3.85
N ARG A 400 26.20 11.41 -3.28
CA ARG A 400 25.45 12.25 -2.35
C ARG A 400 24.38 13.10 -3.03
N TYR A 401 24.50 13.34 -4.33
CA TYR A 401 23.48 14.02 -5.11
C TYR A 401 22.43 13.02 -5.55
N VAL A 402 21.22 13.17 -5.01
CA VAL A 402 20.08 12.28 -5.26
C VAL A 402 18.90 13.12 -5.73
N VAL A 403 18.15 12.63 -6.71
CA VAL A 403 16.91 13.25 -7.21
C VAL A 403 15.74 12.31 -6.97
N ALA A 404 14.56 12.88 -6.73
CA ALA A 404 13.33 12.15 -6.47
C ALA A 404 12.15 12.79 -7.20
N VAL A 405 11.30 11.95 -7.78
CA VAL A 405 9.99 12.35 -8.28
C VAL A 405 8.94 12.06 -7.22
N SER A 406 8.23 13.10 -6.82
CA SER A 406 7.11 13.02 -5.89
C SER A 406 5.98 13.95 -6.32
N SER A 407 4.75 13.47 -6.17
CA SER A 407 3.56 14.22 -6.56
C SER A 407 2.33 13.78 -5.76
N ASP A 408 1.43 14.71 -5.46
CA ASP A 408 0.08 14.36 -5.00
C ASP A 408 -0.67 13.64 -6.12
N THR A 409 -0.90 12.34 -5.97
CA THR A 409 -1.52 11.51 -7.00
C THR A 409 -2.98 11.87 -7.22
N ARG A 410 -3.65 12.55 -6.28
CA ARG A 410 -5.02 13.04 -6.49
C ARG A 410 -5.10 14.11 -7.57
N ALA A 411 -3.99 14.77 -7.89
CA ALA A 411 -3.90 15.69 -9.03
C ALA A 411 -4.19 14.97 -10.38
N GLN A 412 -4.06 13.64 -10.43
CA GLN A 412 -4.51 12.84 -11.58
C GLN A 412 -6.03 12.88 -11.77
N TYR A 413 -6.78 13.18 -10.71
CA TYR A 413 -8.25 13.15 -10.65
C TYR A 413 -8.91 14.54 -10.55
N ALA A 414 -8.15 15.62 -10.42
CA ALA A 414 -8.65 16.98 -10.22
C ALA A 414 -8.11 17.97 -11.26
N PRO A 415 -8.83 19.07 -11.59
CA PRO A 415 -8.30 20.16 -12.43
C PRO A 415 -6.98 20.72 -11.86
N LEU A 416 -6.00 21.01 -12.73
CA LEU A 416 -4.78 21.74 -12.35
C LEU A 416 -5.13 23.23 -12.16
N ASP A 417 -5.86 23.59 -11.12
CA ASP A 417 -6.16 25.00 -10.82
C ASP A 417 -5.03 25.67 -9.99
N ALA A 418 -5.08 27.00 -9.89
CA ALA A 418 -4.06 27.79 -9.20
C ALA A 418 -4.09 27.62 -7.67
N ASN A 419 -5.16 27.07 -7.11
CA ASN A 419 -5.39 26.89 -5.67
C ASN A 419 -5.08 25.48 -5.19
N TRP A 420 -4.96 24.50 -6.10
CA TRP A 420 -4.47 23.18 -5.78
C TRP A 420 -2.97 23.21 -5.49
N THR A 421 -2.62 22.69 -4.31
CA THR A 421 -1.28 22.46 -3.81
C THR A 421 -0.60 21.26 -4.50
N SER A 422 -0.80 21.07 -5.80
CA SER A 422 0.14 20.30 -6.65
C SER A 422 1.46 21.07 -6.77
N ASP A 423 1.99 21.48 -5.62
CA ASP A 423 3.35 21.94 -5.48
C ASP A 423 4.22 20.76 -5.93
N PRO A 424 5.14 20.96 -6.90
CA PRO A 424 6.10 19.93 -7.24
C PRO A 424 6.78 19.45 -5.95
N ALA A 425 6.37 18.27 -5.48
CA ALA A 425 6.97 17.65 -4.31
C ALA A 425 8.28 16.97 -4.68
N SER A 426 8.55 16.78 -5.98
CA SER A 426 9.84 16.36 -6.53
C SER A 426 10.97 17.31 -6.13
N GLY A 427 12.17 16.77 -5.99
CA GLY A 427 13.32 17.55 -5.56
C GLY A 427 14.61 16.79 -5.63
N TYR A 428 15.63 17.38 -5.01
CA TYR A 428 16.97 16.82 -4.94
C TYR A 428 17.55 16.97 -3.54
N SER A 429 18.54 16.14 -3.26
CA SER A 429 19.40 16.20 -2.08
C SER A 429 20.85 16.31 -2.54
N THR A 430 21.67 17.00 -1.77
CA THR A 430 23.13 17.11 -2.01
C THR A 430 23.95 16.44 -0.91
N ASP A 431 23.28 15.85 0.09
CA ASP A 431 23.91 15.32 1.29
C ASP A 431 23.62 13.82 1.53
N GLY A 432 23.12 13.12 0.50
CA GLY A 432 22.79 11.69 0.57
C GLY A 432 21.37 11.41 1.07
N GLY A 433 20.44 12.32 0.82
CA GLY A 433 19.03 12.19 1.21
C GLY A 433 18.75 12.62 2.65
N ALA A 434 19.69 13.28 3.34
CA ALA A 434 19.49 13.75 4.70
C ALA A 434 18.61 15.00 4.74
N THR A 435 18.83 15.92 3.80
CA THR A 435 17.99 17.08 3.55
C THR A 435 17.63 17.15 2.08
N TRP A 436 16.45 17.71 1.80
CA TRP A 436 15.90 17.80 0.46
C TRP A 436 15.48 19.23 0.12
N THR A 437 15.73 19.60 -1.12
CA THR A 437 15.28 20.85 -1.72
C THR A 437 14.31 20.52 -2.85
N ARG A 438 13.08 21.04 -2.78
CA ARG A 438 12.11 20.90 -3.87
C ARG A 438 12.62 21.60 -5.13
N PHE A 439 12.25 21.07 -6.29
CA PHE A 439 12.50 21.77 -7.54
C PHE A 439 11.81 23.14 -7.52
N GLY A 440 12.57 24.19 -7.80
CA GLY A 440 12.12 25.58 -7.71
C GLY A 440 11.69 26.17 -9.05
N GLY A 441 11.53 27.50 -9.09
CA GLY A 441 11.26 28.25 -10.33
C GLY A 441 9.78 28.54 -10.57
N GLN A 442 9.47 29.13 -11.72
CA GLN A 442 8.10 29.40 -12.14
C GLN A 442 7.40 28.06 -12.46
N LYS A 443 6.20 27.83 -11.88
CA LYS A 443 5.38 26.64 -12.21
C LYS A 443 5.28 26.50 -13.74
N SER A 444 5.80 25.39 -14.24
CA SER A 444 5.89 25.02 -15.66
C SER A 444 5.01 23.81 -15.95
N ASP A 445 4.75 23.53 -17.23
CA ASP A 445 3.93 22.38 -17.64
C ASP A 445 4.50 21.03 -17.16
N ILE A 446 5.83 20.94 -16.97
CA ILE A 446 6.52 19.73 -16.49
C ILE A 446 6.51 19.62 -14.97
N THR A 447 6.70 20.71 -14.22
CA THR A 447 6.67 20.70 -12.75
C THR A 447 5.27 20.45 -12.18
N ARG A 448 4.23 20.53 -13.02
CA ARG A 448 2.85 20.11 -12.69
C ARG A 448 2.55 18.65 -13.01
N ARG A 449 3.51 17.90 -13.59
CA ARG A 449 3.32 16.49 -13.92
C ARG A 449 3.64 15.62 -12.71
N TYR A 450 3.18 14.38 -12.81
CA TYR A 450 3.33 13.36 -11.81
C TYR A 450 4.04 12.14 -12.40
N GLY A 451 4.62 11.32 -11.53
CA GLY A 451 5.16 10.02 -11.91
C GLY A 451 6.31 10.02 -12.91
N GLY A 452 6.55 8.85 -13.49
CA GLY A 452 7.50 8.61 -14.56
C GLY A 452 8.89 8.23 -14.03
N ASN A 453 9.93 8.45 -14.84
CA ASN A 453 11.30 8.13 -14.46
C ASN A 453 12.18 9.37 -14.51
N ILE A 454 13.06 9.49 -13.52
CA ILE A 454 14.07 10.55 -13.43
C ILE A 454 15.46 9.92 -13.43
N ALA A 455 16.40 10.60 -14.06
CA ALA A 455 17.81 10.23 -14.08
C ALA A 455 18.67 11.48 -13.90
N VAL A 456 19.86 11.31 -13.33
CA VAL A 456 20.81 12.41 -13.11
C VAL A 456 22.19 12.03 -13.68
N SER A 457 22.82 12.95 -14.38
CA SER A 457 24.16 12.77 -14.96
C SER A 457 25.15 12.30 -13.89
N ALA A 458 26.15 11.50 -14.26
CA ALA A 458 27.15 10.97 -13.34
C ALA A 458 27.80 12.04 -12.45
N ASP A 459 28.01 13.25 -12.98
CA ASP A 459 28.60 14.41 -12.29
C ASP A 459 27.58 15.39 -11.71
N ALA A 460 26.28 15.06 -11.73
CA ALA A 460 25.16 15.92 -11.36
C ALA A 460 25.00 17.21 -12.20
N SER A 461 25.61 17.30 -13.39
CA SER A 461 25.50 18.50 -14.24
C SER A 461 24.15 18.66 -14.94
N SER A 462 23.38 17.59 -15.08
CA SER A 462 22.02 17.65 -15.63
C SER A 462 21.11 16.59 -15.04
N ILE A 463 19.82 16.92 -15.01
CA ILE A 463 18.72 16.04 -14.61
C ILE A 463 17.83 15.83 -15.83
N VAL A 464 17.43 14.59 -16.10
CA VAL A 464 16.47 14.24 -17.12
C VAL A 464 15.24 13.64 -16.45
N TRP A 465 14.06 14.18 -16.74
CA TRP A 465 12.79 13.65 -16.26
C TRP A 465 11.86 13.35 -17.43
N MET A 466 11.30 12.14 -17.44
CA MET A 466 10.23 11.73 -18.33
C MET A 466 8.98 11.41 -17.49
N PRO A 467 7.96 12.30 -17.47
CA PRO A 467 6.79 12.14 -16.62
C PRO A 467 5.86 11.01 -17.10
N THR A 468 4.95 10.58 -16.22
CA THR A 468 3.83 9.69 -16.62
C THR A 468 2.85 10.46 -17.50
N VAL A 469 2.37 9.82 -18.56
CA VAL A 469 1.33 10.36 -19.45
C VAL A 469 0.18 9.35 -19.48
N PRO A 470 -0.92 9.58 -18.75
CA PRO A 470 -2.03 8.64 -18.70
C PRO A 470 -2.64 8.40 -20.10
N ALA A 471 -2.55 7.17 -20.60
CA ALA A 471 -3.09 6.80 -21.92
C ALA A 471 -4.62 6.78 -21.95
N ASP A 472 -5.25 6.57 -20.79
CA ASP A 472 -6.69 6.47 -20.58
C ASP A 472 -7.33 7.77 -20.10
N TYR A 473 -6.56 8.86 -19.98
CA TYR A 473 -7.07 10.13 -19.47
C TYR A 473 -8.33 10.62 -20.20
N ALA A 474 -8.39 10.44 -21.52
CA ALA A 474 -9.55 10.82 -22.33
C ALA A 474 -10.64 9.73 -22.45
N ALA A 475 -10.31 8.47 -22.12
CA ALA A 475 -11.18 7.31 -22.29
C ALA A 475 -11.92 6.91 -21.01
N ASP A 476 -11.40 7.31 -19.84
CA ASP A 476 -12.08 7.15 -18.56
C ASP A 476 -13.28 8.11 -18.48
N PRO A 477 -14.52 7.59 -18.36
CA PRO A 477 -15.72 8.41 -18.21
C PRO A 477 -15.67 9.34 -16.99
N ALA A 478 -14.90 9.02 -15.94
CA ALA A 478 -14.68 9.88 -14.77
C ALA A 478 -13.85 11.15 -15.09
N ASN A 479 -13.28 11.22 -16.29
CA ASN A 479 -12.47 12.33 -16.78
C ASN A 479 -13.21 13.21 -17.79
N ALA A 480 -14.48 12.87 -18.12
CA ALA A 480 -15.33 13.68 -18.98
C ALA A 480 -15.56 15.07 -18.36
N GLY A 481 -15.07 16.13 -19.03
CA GLY A 481 -15.19 17.52 -18.56
C GLY A 481 -13.96 18.10 -17.86
N ARG A 482 -12.84 17.37 -17.80
CA ARG A 482 -11.59 17.88 -17.22
C ARG A 482 -10.78 18.74 -18.22
N PRO A 483 -9.86 19.62 -17.74
CA PRO A 483 -9.16 20.57 -18.61
C PRO A 483 -8.25 19.92 -19.66
N ALA A 484 -8.25 20.47 -20.89
CA ALA A 484 -7.47 19.99 -22.03
C ALA A 484 -5.94 20.02 -21.83
N GLU A 485 -5.45 20.79 -20.85
CA GLU A 485 -4.02 20.91 -20.52
C GLU A 485 -3.43 19.60 -19.96
N GLN A 486 -4.27 18.78 -19.32
CA GLN A 486 -3.89 17.44 -18.85
C GLN A 486 -3.73 16.45 -20.02
N ALA A 487 -4.40 16.71 -21.15
CA ALA A 487 -4.36 15.88 -22.37
C ALA A 487 -3.19 16.22 -23.32
N ARG A 488 -2.33 17.21 -23.01
CA ARG A 488 -1.12 17.48 -23.82
C ARG A 488 -0.08 16.39 -23.57
N PRO A 489 0.29 15.57 -24.58
CA PRO A 489 1.29 14.51 -24.40
C PRO A 489 2.68 15.14 -24.24
N LEU A 490 3.22 15.13 -23.02
CA LEU A 490 4.63 15.43 -22.75
C LEU A 490 5.45 14.15 -22.92
N ASN A 491 5.38 13.56 -24.11
CA ASN A 491 5.98 12.25 -24.41
C ASN A 491 7.47 12.37 -24.77
N VAL A 492 8.19 13.34 -24.23
CA VAL A 492 9.64 13.49 -24.47
C VAL A 492 10.37 13.70 -23.14
N PRO A 493 11.65 13.34 -23.06
CA PRO A 493 12.47 13.69 -21.90
C PRO A 493 12.58 15.22 -21.74
N TYR A 494 12.59 15.70 -20.51
CA TYR A 494 12.85 17.10 -20.15
C TYR A 494 14.15 17.21 -19.38
N VAL A 495 14.96 18.21 -19.72
CA VAL A 495 16.28 18.42 -19.15
C VAL A 495 16.31 19.66 -18.28
N SER A 496 16.86 19.52 -17.08
CA SER A 496 17.29 20.65 -16.25
C SER A 496 18.81 20.65 -16.09
N ARG A 497 19.39 21.85 -16.05
CA ARG A 497 20.82 22.10 -15.78
C ARG A 497 21.03 23.06 -14.59
N ASP A 498 19.98 23.26 -13.81
CA ASP A 498 19.91 24.25 -12.73
C ASP A 498 19.10 23.73 -11.54
N ASP A 499 19.28 22.44 -11.22
CA ASP A 499 18.61 21.72 -10.12
C ASP A 499 17.08 21.82 -10.15
N GLY A 500 16.51 21.64 -11.35
CA GLY A 500 15.07 21.62 -11.57
C GLY A 500 14.39 22.98 -11.58
N ARG A 501 15.14 24.10 -11.60
CA ARG A 501 14.56 25.46 -11.67
C ARG A 501 13.98 25.75 -13.05
N THR A 502 14.61 25.26 -14.11
CA THR A 502 14.13 25.33 -15.48
C THR A 502 14.24 23.97 -16.17
N TRP A 503 13.34 23.75 -17.13
CA TRP A 503 13.22 22.48 -17.85
C TRP A 503 13.02 22.74 -19.34
N THR A 504 13.80 22.04 -20.17
CA THR A 504 13.74 22.15 -21.64
C THR A 504 13.42 20.80 -22.24
N ALA A 505 12.47 20.74 -23.18
CA ALA A 505 12.14 19.52 -23.90
C ALA A 505 13.34 19.06 -24.74
N ALA A 506 13.65 17.76 -24.68
CA ALA A 506 14.68 17.15 -25.50
C ALA A 506 14.20 16.98 -26.95
N THR A 507 15.15 16.74 -27.86
CA THR A 507 14.90 16.53 -29.29
C THR A 507 15.57 15.25 -29.80
N GLY A 508 15.20 14.79 -31.00
CA GLY A 508 15.77 13.59 -31.61
C GLY A 508 15.21 12.26 -31.08
N VAL A 509 14.15 12.33 -30.26
CA VAL A 509 13.44 11.17 -29.72
C VAL A 509 11.93 11.35 -29.85
N ASP A 510 11.24 10.31 -30.30
CA ASP A 510 9.79 10.17 -30.25
C ASP A 510 9.48 8.80 -29.66
N PRO A 511 9.40 8.70 -28.34
CA PRO A 511 9.36 7.43 -27.66
C PRO A 511 7.92 6.84 -27.70
N GLY A 512 6.93 7.62 -28.17
CA GLY A 512 5.54 7.20 -28.39
C GLY A 512 4.70 7.15 -27.11
N PRO A 513 3.38 6.89 -27.23
CA PRO A 513 2.54 6.51 -26.09
C PRO A 513 2.98 5.11 -25.60
N GLY A 514 2.78 4.77 -24.32
CA GLY A 514 3.04 3.41 -23.84
C GLY A 514 4.15 3.26 -22.81
N ILE A 515 5.00 4.28 -22.61
CA ILE A 515 6.22 4.11 -21.79
C ILE A 515 5.93 4.25 -20.31
N HIS A 516 5.06 5.19 -19.94
CA HIS A 516 4.55 5.40 -18.59
C HIS A 516 3.08 5.80 -18.67
N ASP A 517 2.22 4.85 -19.06
CA ASP A 517 0.80 5.16 -19.22
C ASP A 517 0.04 5.15 -17.89
N MET A 518 0.60 4.57 -16.84
CA MET A 518 -0.04 4.51 -15.53
C MET A 518 1.00 4.69 -14.43
N ILE A 519 0.69 5.55 -13.46
CA ILE A 519 1.59 5.84 -12.35
C ILE A 519 1.83 4.61 -11.46
N TRP A 520 0.85 3.69 -11.39
CA TRP A 520 0.94 2.45 -10.62
C TRP A 520 1.70 1.32 -11.35
N TRP A 521 2.27 1.56 -12.54
CA TRP A 521 3.26 0.67 -13.16
C TRP A 521 4.63 0.83 -12.50
N GLY A 522 4.65 0.57 -11.19
CA GLY A 522 5.78 0.80 -10.29
C GLY A 522 7.10 0.16 -10.70
N ALA A 523 7.04 -0.97 -11.41
CA ALA A 523 8.23 -1.70 -11.86
C ALA A 523 8.90 -1.10 -13.10
N LYS A 524 8.24 -0.24 -13.89
CA LYS A 524 8.77 0.25 -15.16
C LYS A 524 9.95 1.20 -14.95
N ARG A 525 11.09 0.91 -15.59
CA ARG A 525 12.25 1.81 -15.70
C ARG A 525 12.68 1.94 -17.16
N ALA A 526 12.25 2.99 -17.84
CA ALA A 526 12.57 3.26 -19.22
C ALA A 526 13.76 4.19 -19.41
N LEU A 527 14.12 4.99 -18.39
CA LEU A 527 15.17 6.00 -18.45
C LEU A 527 16.22 5.74 -17.36
N ASP A 528 17.50 5.81 -17.72
CA ASP A 528 18.61 5.83 -16.76
C ASP A 528 19.81 6.66 -17.27
N ALA A 529 20.70 7.05 -16.37
CA ALA A 529 21.94 7.76 -16.68
C ALA A 529 23.15 6.83 -16.57
N ASP A 530 24.14 7.04 -17.44
CA ASP A 530 25.45 6.40 -17.27
C ASP A 530 26.05 6.83 -15.92
N GLN A 531 26.50 5.85 -15.14
CA GLN A 531 27.02 6.07 -13.79
C GLN A 531 28.51 6.44 -13.75
N ALA A 532 29.19 6.48 -14.91
CA ALA A 532 30.61 6.79 -15.01
C ALA A 532 30.94 7.83 -16.10
N ALA A 533 30.08 8.01 -17.12
CA ALA A 533 30.25 9.00 -18.18
C ALA A 533 29.27 10.17 -18.00
N PRO A 534 29.75 11.36 -17.56
CA PRO A 534 28.94 12.57 -17.49
C PRO A 534 28.19 12.87 -18.79
N GLY A 535 26.96 13.37 -18.66
CA GLY A 535 26.12 13.79 -19.77
C GLY A 535 25.55 12.66 -20.63
N THR A 536 25.80 11.39 -20.29
CA THR A 536 25.30 10.24 -21.05
C THR A 536 24.03 9.65 -20.41
N PHE A 537 22.98 9.49 -21.21
CA PHE A 537 21.69 8.93 -20.78
C PHE A 537 21.18 7.88 -21.78
N TYR A 538 20.34 6.97 -21.28
CA TYR A 538 19.76 5.87 -22.02
C TYR A 538 18.25 5.84 -21.86
N LEU A 539 17.54 5.54 -22.94
CA LEU A 539 16.08 5.41 -22.95
C LEU A 539 15.69 4.16 -23.73
N ALA A 540 14.96 3.26 -23.07
CA ALA A 540 14.41 2.04 -23.67
C ALA A 540 12.90 2.19 -23.83
N THR A 541 12.40 2.06 -25.07
CA THR A 541 10.98 2.14 -25.40
C THR A 541 10.40 0.75 -25.61
N THR A 542 9.08 0.63 -25.47
CA THR A 542 8.33 -0.58 -25.82
C THR A 542 7.48 -0.41 -27.07
N ARG A 543 7.69 0.69 -27.80
CA ARG A 543 7.01 1.00 -29.05
C ARG A 543 7.57 0.13 -30.17
N GLY A 544 6.69 -0.37 -31.04
CA GLY A 544 7.09 -0.90 -32.34
C GLY A 544 8.23 -1.90 -32.21
N ASP A 545 8.05 -2.87 -31.31
CA ASP A 545 9.01 -3.95 -31.08
C ASP A 545 10.26 -3.55 -30.26
N GLY A 546 10.30 -2.32 -29.73
CA GLY A 546 11.32 -1.84 -28.79
C GLY A 546 12.43 -1.05 -29.48
N GLU A 547 12.83 0.05 -28.84
CA GLU A 547 13.88 0.93 -29.36
C GLU A 547 14.76 1.42 -28.22
N PHE A 548 16.07 1.48 -28.48
CA PHE A 548 17.05 2.00 -27.52
C PHE A 548 17.61 3.33 -28.04
N PHE A 549 17.58 4.35 -27.21
CA PHE A 549 18.11 5.67 -27.51
C PHE A 549 19.23 6.04 -26.54
N ARG A 550 20.16 6.85 -27.04
CA ARG A 550 21.28 7.40 -26.28
C ARG A 550 21.35 8.91 -26.47
N SER A 551 21.64 9.61 -25.37
CA SER A 551 22.10 11.00 -25.36
C SER A 551 23.53 11.05 -24.80
N THR A 552 24.34 11.98 -25.27
CA THR A 552 25.71 12.26 -24.76
C THR A 552 25.95 13.74 -24.48
N ASP A 553 24.90 14.56 -24.48
CA ASP A 553 24.96 16.02 -24.32
C ASP A 553 24.15 16.53 -23.12
N GLY A 554 24.01 15.66 -22.10
CA GLY A 554 23.26 15.97 -20.89
C GLY A 554 21.76 15.71 -21.01
N GLY A 555 21.32 14.93 -22.01
CA GLY A 555 19.91 14.59 -22.26
C GLY A 555 19.20 15.51 -23.24
N ALA A 556 19.89 16.49 -23.85
CA ALA A 556 19.27 17.52 -24.67
C ALA A 556 18.91 17.01 -26.07
N THR A 557 19.79 16.20 -26.67
CA THR A 557 19.53 15.52 -27.94
C THR A 557 19.71 14.01 -27.77
N TRP A 558 18.86 13.27 -28.47
CA TRP A 558 18.83 11.81 -28.43
C TRP A 558 19.00 11.25 -29.82
N THR A 559 19.64 10.09 -29.87
CA THR A 559 19.87 9.34 -31.09
C THR A 559 19.48 7.89 -30.87
N ARG A 560 18.77 7.31 -31.84
CA ARG A 560 18.46 5.88 -31.80
C ARG A 560 19.76 5.09 -31.97
N ALA A 561 20.02 4.16 -31.07
CA ALA A 561 21.16 3.27 -31.18
C ALA A 561 20.95 2.24 -32.29
N THR A 562 22.05 1.70 -32.82
CA THR A 562 22.01 0.73 -33.93
C THR A 562 21.50 -0.64 -33.51
N GLY A 563 21.66 -0.99 -32.23
CA GLY A 563 21.21 -2.23 -31.64
C GLY A 563 20.12 -2.00 -30.60
N THR A 564 19.24 -2.98 -30.47
CA THR A 564 18.25 -3.08 -29.39
C THR A 564 18.16 -4.56 -29.01
N PRO A 565 17.81 -4.92 -27.76
CA PRO A 565 17.39 -6.28 -27.46
C PRO A 565 16.31 -6.71 -28.45
N PRO A 566 16.26 -7.99 -28.85
CA PRO A 566 15.32 -8.46 -29.84
C PRO A 566 13.89 -8.10 -29.46
N PRO A 567 13.06 -7.81 -30.47
CA PRO A 567 11.73 -7.35 -30.21
C PRO A 567 10.83 -8.42 -29.63
N THR A 568 10.05 -8.04 -28.62
CA THR A 568 9.08 -8.91 -27.98
C THR A 568 7.68 -8.30 -28.06
N ALA A 569 7.13 -8.23 -29.27
CA ALA A 569 5.73 -7.87 -29.51
C ALA A 569 4.80 -8.58 -28.53
N GLY A 570 3.83 -7.85 -27.96
CA GLY A 570 2.79 -8.44 -27.12
C GLY A 570 3.26 -8.91 -25.73
N THR A 571 4.43 -8.46 -25.28
CA THR A 571 4.90 -8.69 -23.91
C THR A 571 4.48 -7.58 -22.96
N ASP A 572 4.55 -7.88 -21.68
CA ASP A 572 4.28 -6.97 -20.56
C ASP A 572 5.50 -6.11 -20.17
N ALA A 573 6.47 -5.94 -21.07
CA ALA A 573 7.58 -5.01 -20.92
C ALA A 573 7.13 -3.54 -20.78
N HIS A 574 5.92 -3.21 -21.25
CA HIS A 574 5.30 -1.90 -21.01
C HIS A 574 4.99 -1.65 -19.52
N VAL A 575 4.88 -2.69 -18.70
CA VAL A 575 4.70 -2.61 -17.24
C VAL A 575 6.00 -2.90 -16.48
N PHE A 576 6.78 -3.90 -16.92
CA PHE A 576 7.91 -4.45 -16.15
C PHE A 576 9.29 -4.27 -16.82
N GLY A 577 9.35 -3.62 -17.98
CA GLY A 577 10.62 -3.37 -18.66
C GLY A 577 11.50 -2.42 -17.84
N GLN A 578 12.79 -2.73 -17.75
CA GLN A 578 13.75 -1.96 -16.96
C GLN A 578 15.05 -1.77 -17.73
N VAL A 579 15.61 -0.56 -17.72
CA VAL A 579 16.98 -0.25 -18.16
C VAL A 579 17.76 0.26 -16.96
N HIS A 580 18.97 -0.29 -16.77
CA HIS A 580 19.89 0.17 -15.74
C HIS A 580 21.33 0.22 -16.27
N ALA A 581 21.98 1.37 -16.11
CA ALA A 581 23.40 1.55 -16.40
C ALA A 581 24.25 1.00 -15.24
N VAL A 582 25.43 0.48 -15.58
CA VAL A 582 26.25 -0.27 -14.64
C VAL A 582 27.16 0.69 -13.85
N PRO A 583 27.10 0.69 -12.50
CA PRO A 583 27.95 1.53 -11.67
C PRO A 583 29.44 1.40 -12.01
N GLY A 584 30.10 2.55 -12.22
CA GLY A 584 31.55 2.61 -12.50
C GLY A 584 31.97 2.12 -13.89
N ARG A 585 31.05 1.84 -14.81
CA ARG A 585 31.37 1.26 -16.13
C ARG A 585 30.66 1.96 -17.29
N ALA A 586 31.31 3.00 -17.82
CA ALA A 586 30.79 3.78 -18.95
C ALA A 586 30.38 2.90 -20.14
N GLY A 587 29.23 3.16 -20.75
CA GLY A 587 28.70 2.41 -21.89
C GLY A 587 28.13 1.03 -21.56
N ASN A 588 28.22 0.57 -20.31
CA ASN A 588 27.69 -0.75 -19.93
C ASN A 588 26.28 -0.57 -19.40
N VAL A 589 25.31 -1.19 -20.08
CA VAL A 589 23.88 -1.05 -19.79
C VAL A 589 23.23 -2.42 -19.84
N TRP A 590 22.30 -2.66 -18.93
CA TRP A 590 21.46 -3.85 -18.91
C TRP A 590 20.01 -3.44 -19.17
N GLU A 591 19.28 -4.30 -19.85
CA GLU A 591 17.86 -4.12 -20.15
C GLU A 591 17.10 -5.42 -19.90
N SER A 592 16.06 -5.33 -19.09
CA SER A 592 15.05 -6.36 -18.94
C SER A 592 13.90 -6.09 -19.92
N THR A 593 13.64 -7.06 -20.80
CA THR A 593 12.49 -7.04 -21.70
C THR A 593 11.32 -7.88 -21.16
N ALA A 594 11.21 -7.98 -19.83
CA ALA A 594 10.20 -8.76 -19.13
C ALA A 594 10.23 -10.24 -19.56
N GLN A 595 9.19 -10.70 -20.26
CA GLN A 595 9.09 -12.04 -20.85
C GLN A 595 10.19 -12.35 -21.88
N GLY A 596 10.90 -11.34 -22.39
CA GLY A 596 12.06 -11.53 -23.26
C GLY A 596 13.36 -11.87 -22.53
N GLY A 597 13.38 -11.79 -21.19
CA GLY A 597 14.55 -12.06 -20.35
C GLY A 597 15.42 -10.82 -20.16
N LEU A 598 16.69 -11.05 -19.82
CA LEU A 598 17.64 -10.01 -19.45
C LEU A 598 18.79 -9.93 -20.46
N TRP A 599 19.14 -8.72 -20.87
CA TRP A 599 20.10 -8.42 -21.93
C TRP A 599 21.10 -7.37 -21.46
N TYR A 600 22.29 -7.36 -22.05
CA TYR A 600 23.27 -6.31 -21.78
C TYR A 600 24.05 -5.89 -23.01
N THR A 601 24.53 -4.66 -22.98
CA THR A 601 25.45 -4.05 -23.93
C THR A 601 26.67 -3.51 -23.18
N LEU A 602 27.83 -3.51 -23.84
CA LEU A 602 29.08 -2.97 -23.31
C LEU A 602 29.53 -1.70 -24.07
N ASP A 603 28.80 -1.33 -25.12
CA ASP A 603 29.12 -0.26 -26.07
C ASP A 603 28.02 0.81 -26.16
N GLY A 604 27.11 0.83 -25.18
CA GLY A 604 26.05 1.83 -25.08
C GLY A 604 24.92 1.66 -26.10
N GLY A 605 24.60 0.42 -26.46
CA GLY A 605 23.48 0.06 -27.34
C GLY A 605 23.88 -0.24 -28.79
N GLY A 606 25.18 -0.42 -29.08
CA GLY A 606 25.65 -0.87 -30.38
C GLY A 606 25.35 -2.34 -30.62
N SER A 607 25.72 -3.19 -29.65
CA SER A 607 25.51 -4.64 -29.67
C SER A 607 25.00 -5.16 -28.32
N TRP A 608 24.18 -6.22 -28.37
CA TRP A 608 23.48 -6.78 -27.21
C TRP A 608 23.73 -8.28 -27.07
N THR A 609 23.90 -8.74 -25.83
CA THR A 609 24.05 -10.14 -25.45
C THR A 609 22.96 -10.54 -24.46
N LYS A 610 22.32 -11.69 -24.67
CA LYS A 610 21.35 -12.24 -23.71
C LYS A 610 22.07 -12.88 -22.52
N ALA A 611 21.62 -12.58 -21.30
CA ALA A 611 22.08 -13.31 -20.12
C ALA A 611 21.66 -14.79 -20.19
N ALA A 612 22.60 -15.69 -19.90
CA ALA A 612 22.41 -17.11 -20.09
C ALA A 612 21.34 -17.67 -19.14
N GLY A 613 20.43 -18.49 -19.68
CA GLY A 613 19.43 -19.21 -18.89
C GLY A 613 18.28 -18.36 -18.32
N VAL A 614 18.28 -17.03 -18.51
CA VAL A 614 17.21 -16.13 -18.05
C VAL A 614 16.07 -16.15 -19.06
N GLN A 615 14.97 -16.80 -18.69
CA GLN A 615 13.76 -16.82 -19.52
C GLN A 615 12.96 -15.53 -19.38
N GLU A 616 12.92 -14.97 -18.18
CA GLU A 616 12.10 -13.80 -17.83
C GLU A 616 12.75 -13.05 -16.67
N ALA A 617 12.72 -11.72 -16.69
CA ALA A 617 13.23 -10.88 -15.60
C ALA A 617 12.26 -9.72 -15.36
N ARG A 618 11.91 -9.43 -14.11
CA ARG A 618 10.86 -8.44 -13.79
C ARG A 618 11.38 -7.23 -13.02
N ALA A 619 12.45 -7.44 -12.27
CA ALA A 619 13.19 -6.39 -11.60
C ALA A 619 14.67 -6.79 -11.50
N PHE A 620 15.60 -5.86 -11.63
CA PHE A 620 17.03 -6.15 -11.44
C PHE A 620 17.83 -4.91 -11.05
N GLY A 621 19.02 -5.13 -10.51
CA GLY A 621 19.94 -4.06 -10.15
C GLY A 621 21.34 -4.59 -9.83
N PHE A 622 22.22 -3.69 -9.41
CA PHE A 622 23.64 -4.00 -9.23
C PHE A 622 24.05 -3.85 -7.76
N GLY A 623 24.94 -4.73 -7.30
CA GLY A 623 25.60 -4.63 -6.01
C GLY A 623 27.10 -4.76 -6.13
N ARG A 624 27.78 -4.76 -4.97
CA ARG A 624 29.23 -4.83 -4.88
C ARG A 624 29.78 -6.01 -5.69
N ALA A 625 30.86 -5.77 -6.44
CA ALA A 625 31.56 -6.81 -7.17
C ALA A 625 32.15 -7.87 -6.23
N ALA A 626 32.20 -9.13 -6.67
CA ALA A 626 32.77 -10.23 -5.89
C ALA A 626 34.28 -10.08 -5.64
N THR A 627 34.97 -9.36 -6.52
CA THR A 627 36.39 -9.01 -6.41
C THR A 627 36.57 -7.51 -6.61
N PRO A 628 37.62 -6.87 -6.07
CA PRO A 628 37.83 -5.42 -6.18
C PRO A 628 37.74 -4.85 -7.60
N ASP A 629 38.33 -5.53 -8.60
CA ASP A 629 38.30 -5.12 -10.01
C ASP A 629 37.21 -5.83 -10.83
N GLY A 630 36.32 -6.55 -10.14
CA GLY A 630 35.29 -7.38 -10.74
C GLY A 630 34.18 -6.57 -11.39
N TYR A 631 33.33 -7.26 -12.15
CA TYR A 631 32.07 -6.67 -12.60
C TYR A 631 31.09 -6.57 -11.42
N PRO A 632 30.28 -5.50 -11.29
CA PRO A 632 29.24 -5.41 -10.28
C PRO A 632 28.35 -6.66 -10.27
N THR A 633 28.01 -7.16 -9.09
CA THR A 633 27.12 -8.32 -8.98
C THR A 633 25.74 -7.94 -9.51
N VAL A 634 25.19 -8.72 -10.42
CA VAL A 634 23.82 -8.52 -10.93
C VAL A 634 22.85 -9.28 -10.05
N PHE A 635 21.87 -8.60 -9.48
CA PHE A 635 20.75 -9.22 -8.80
C PHE A 635 19.50 -9.09 -9.65
N ALA A 636 18.70 -10.14 -9.78
CA ALA A 636 17.50 -10.12 -10.59
C ALA A 636 16.38 -10.95 -9.95
N TYR A 637 15.19 -10.38 -9.88
CA TYR A 637 13.96 -11.14 -9.71
C TYR A 637 13.54 -11.68 -11.08
N ALA A 638 13.75 -12.99 -11.27
CA ALA A 638 13.76 -13.61 -12.59
C ALA A 638 13.37 -15.09 -12.55
N ARG A 639 13.00 -15.61 -13.72
CA ARG A 639 12.92 -17.03 -14.01
C ARG A 639 14.20 -17.47 -14.70
N VAL A 640 14.99 -18.29 -14.01
CA VAL A 640 16.26 -18.84 -14.51
C VAL A 640 16.18 -20.36 -14.46
N GLY A 641 16.48 -21.02 -15.58
CA GLY A 641 16.36 -22.49 -15.66
C GLY A 641 14.97 -23.02 -15.31
N GLY A 642 13.91 -22.24 -15.55
CA GLY A 642 12.52 -22.60 -15.22
C GLY A 642 12.10 -22.34 -13.77
N VAL A 643 12.98 -21.81 -12.93
CA VAL A 643 12.70 -21.53 -11.51
C VAL A 643 12.61 -20.03 -11.26
N TRP A 644 11.53 -19.58 -10.63
CA TRP A 644 11.35 -18.20 -10.17
C TRP A 644 12.05 -17.95 -8.83
N GLY A 645 12.67 -16.77 -8.70
CA GLY A 645 13.26 -16.32 -7.44
C GLY A 645 14.07 -15.04 -7.61
N VAL A 646 14.75 -14.65 -6.54
CA VAL A 646 15.82 -13.64 -6.61
C VAL A 646 17.12 -14.39 -6.86
N TRP A 647 17.80 -14.01 -7.94
CA TRP A 647 19.04 -14.61 -8.41
C TRP A 647 20.18 -13.60 -8.35
N SER A 648 21.40 -14.08 -8.22
CA SER A 648 22.62 -13.28 -8.32
C SER A 648 23.58 -13.86 -9.35
N SER A 649 24.33 -12.99 -10.02
CA SER A 649 25.41 -13.35 -10.94
C SER A 649 26.62 -12.46 -10.70
N THR A 650 27.78 -13.09 -10.52
CA THR A 650 29.07 -12.41 -10.32
C THR A 650 29.96 -12.46 -11.58
N ASP A 651 29.46 -13.03 -12.67
CA ASP A 651 30.20 -13.29 -13.92
C ASP A 651 29.49 -12.70 -15.15
N ARG A 652 28.73 -11.61 -14.94
CA ARG A 652 27.98 -10.87 -15.98
C ARG A 652 26.86 -11.68 -16.63
N GLY A 653 26.14 -12.46 -15.84
CA GLY A 653 24.97 -13.22 -16.28
C GLY A 653 25.32 -14.48 -17.08
N ALA A 654 26.55 -14.98 -17.00
CA ALA A 654 26.93 -16.26 -17.58
C ALA A 654 26.45 -17.42 -16.72
N THR A 655 26.53 -17.27 -15.39
CA THR A 655 25.94 -18.20 -14.41
C THR A 655 25.14 -17.46 -13.35
N TRP A 656 24.19 -18.16 -12.73
CA TRP A 656 23.24 -17.60 -11.77
C TRP A 656 23.14 -18.49 -10.53
N THR A 657 23.21 -17.84 -9.37
CA THR A 657 23.00 -18.47 -8.06
C THR A 657 21.65 -18.05 -7.52
N LEU A 658 20.83 -19.01 -7.10
CA LEU A 658 19.54 -18.73 -6.46
C LEU A 658 19.79 -18.14 -5.06
N THR A 659 19.54 -16.84 -4.90
CA THR A 659 19.71 -16.12 -3.62
C THR A 659 18.54 -16.36 -2.68
N ALA A 660 17.31 -16.34 -3.21
CA ALA A 660 16.10 -16.61 -2.43
C ALA A 660 14.98 -17.22 -3.30
N ARG A 661 14.29 -18.23 -2.75
CA ARG A 661 13.04 -18.74 -3.33
C ARG A 661 11.88 -17.77 -3.06
N TYR A 662 11.00 -17.59 -4.05
CA TYR A 662 9.78 -16.78 -4.13
C TYR A 662 9.42 -15.91 -2.90
N PRO A 663 9.30 -14.60 -3.10
CA PRO A 663 10.15 -13.60 -2.46
C PRO A 663 10.31 -13.82 -0.95
N ALA A 664 11.19 -14.73 -0.55
CA ALA A 664 11.46 -15.05 0.85
C ALA A 664 10.20 -15.36 1.68
N CYS A 665 9.19 -16.00 1.07
CA CYS A 665 7.91 -16.36 1.67
C CYS A 665 6.89 -15.20 1.85
N TYR A 666 7.13 -14.03 1.24
CA TYR A 666 6.10 -13.00 1.05
C TYR A 666 5.26 -13.32 -0.20
N TYR A 667 3.94 -13.12 -0.18
CA TYR A 667 3.05 -13.47 -1.32
C TYR A 667 2.62 -12.24 -2.10
N THR A 668 3.59 -11.46 -2.57
CA THR A 668 3.36 -10.16 -3.22
C THR A 668 4.23 -9.98 -4.48
N GLY A 669 3.88 -9.00 -5.31
CA GLY A 669 4.67 -8.63 -6.49
C GLY A 669 5.97 -7.94 -6.10
N VAL A 670 7.00 -8.09 -6.93
CA VAL A 670 8.30 -7.42 -6.77
C VAL A 670 8.41 -6.29 -7.79
N ASN A 671 8.60 -5.06 -7.31
CA ASN A 671 8.82 -3.89 -8.16
C ASN A 671 10.31 -3.57 -8.31
N VAL A 672 11.08 -3.79 -7.24
CA VAL A 672 12.47 -3.33 -7.16
C VAL A 672 13.38 -4.46 -6.70
N VAL A 673 14.53 -4.59 -7.34
CA VAL A 673 15.66 -5.38 -6.88
C VAL A 673 16.91 -4.52 -7.09
N THR A 674 17.65 -4.23 -6.03
CA THR A 674 18.93 -3.53 -6.16
C THR A 674 19.93 -4.04 -5.13
N GLY A 675 21.20 -4.11 -5.50
CA GLY A 675 22.24 -4.54 -4.58
C GLY A 675 22.79 -3.38 -3.76
N ASP A 676 23.54 -3.71 -2.73
CA ASP A 676 24.35 -2.73 -1.99
C ASP A 676 25.77 -2.70 -2.58
N LEU A 677 26.25 -1.52 -2.99
CA LEU A 677 27.59 -1.37 -3.57
C LEU A 677 28.71 -1.38 -2.51
N ASP A 678 28.37 -1.21 -1.23
CA ASP A 678 29.30 -1.24 -0.12
C ASP A 678 29.31 -2.61 0.60
N ALA A 679 28.20 -3.34 0.58
CA ALA A 679 28.05 -4.64 1.24
C ALA A 679 27.93 -5.81 0.24
N ALA A 680 28.98 -6.63 0.14
CA ALA A 680 29.01 -7.78 -0.76
C ALA A 680 27.90 -8.78 -0.46
N GLY A 681 27.10 -9.11 -1.48
CA GLY A 681 26.00 -10.07 -1.40
C GLY A 681 24.71 -9.52 -0.79
N ARG A 682 24.68 -8.27 -0.32
CA ARG A 682 23.45 -7.64 0.18
C ARG A 682 22.56 -7.19 -0.99
N VAL A 683 21.25 -7.40 -0.82
CA VAL A 683 20.21 -7.03 -1.79
C VAL A 683 19.00 -6.44 -1.08
N TYR A 684 18.40 -5.43 -1.69
CA TYR A 684 17.12 -4.85 -1.30
C TYR A 684 16.05 -5.27 -2.31
N VAL A 685 14.89 -5.69 -1.82
CA VAL A 685 13.76 -6.14 -2.65
C VAL A 685 12.50 -5.40 -2.23
N GLY A 686 11.95 -4.57 -3.13
CA GLY A 686 10.75 -3.76 -2.91
C GLY A 686 9.49 -4.40 -3.50
N PHE A 687 8.37 -4.27 -2.79
CA PHE A 687 7.14 -5.01 -3.08
C PHE A 687 5.95 -4.14 -3.47
N THR A 688 4.92 -4.77 -4.04
CA THR A 688 3.64 -4.13 -4.40
C THR A 688 2.66 -3.96 -3.22
N GLY A 689 3.12 -4.08 -1.98
CA GLY A 689 2.26 -3.98 -0.79
C GLY A 689 2.84 -4.61 0.48
N ASN A 690 4.18 -4.69 0.61
CA ASN A 690 4.85 -5.19 1.82
C ASN A 690 6.15 -4.43 2.12
N GLY A 691 6.16 -3.12 1.83
CA GLY A 691 7.36 -2.30 1.94
C GLY A 691 8.49 -2.84 1.09
N PHE A 692 9.65 -3.01 1.71
CA PHE A 692 10.81 -3.68 1.12
C PHE A 692 11.52 -4.52 2.19
N VAL A 693 12.37 -5.44 1.75
CA VAL A 693 13.25 -6.23 2.63
C VAL A 693 14.71 -6.03 2.25
N GLN A 694 15.59 -6.08 3.26
CA GLN A 694 17.02 -6.26 3.09
C GLN A 694 17.37 -7.74 3.29
N GLY A 695 18.09 -8.32 2.33
CA GLY A 695 18.68 -9.65 2.41
C GLY A 695 20.20 -9.57 2.52
N ASP A 696 20.77 -10.29 3.49
CA ASP A 696 22.22 -10.44 3.68
C ASP A 696 22.63 -11.91 3.49
N PRO A 697 23.86 -12.19 3.01
CA PRO A 697 24.40 -13.55 3.00
C PRO A 697 24.37 -14.15 4.40
N ALA A 698 23.90 -15.40 4.53
CA ALA A 698 23.89 -16.09 5.80
C ALA A 698 25.31 -16.13 6.39
N ARG A 699 25.46 -15.66 7.64
CA ARG A 699 26.73 -15.86 8.36
C ARG A 699 26.93 -17.38 8.48
N PRO A 700 28.11 -17.92 8.14
CA PRO A 700 28.39 -19.33 8.36
C PRO A 700 28.11 -19.64 9.83
N ARG A 701 27.24 -20.63 10.09
CA ARG A 701 26.96 -21.10 11.45
C ARG A 701 28.31 -21.49 12.06
N ARG A 702 28.72 -20.79 13.11
CA ARG A 702 29.92 -21.12 13.88
C ARG A 702 29.68 -22.35 14.73
#